data_AF-A0A8D2LAJ4-F1
#
_entry.id   AF-A0A8D2LAJ4-F1
#
_cell.length_a   1.000
_cell.length_b   1.000
_cell.length_c   1.000
_cell.angle_alpha   90.00
_cell.angle_beta   90.00
_cell.angle_gamma   90.00
#
_symmetry.space_group_name_H-M   'P 1'
#
loop_
_entity.id
_entity.type
_entity.pdbx_description
1 polymer ?
#
loop_
_entity_poly.entity_id
_entity_poly.type
_entity_poly.pdbx_seq_one_letter_code
_entity_poly.pdbx_strand_id
1 'polypeptide(L)'
;MSLLFTRSNSIVANKKDKRHMAEVSASPLKHFVTAKKKINGIFEQLASYIQESATFLEETHRNAELDPVTTEEQVQEVKGYLSKVSGIAEVLARRHMKVAFFGRTSNGKSTVINAMLWDKVLPSGIGHTTNCFLRVEGTDGHDAFLLTEGSEEKQSVKTVNQLAHALHQDELLTAGGLVSVMWPNCKCPLLKDDLVLMDSPGIDVTTELDSWIDKFCLDADVFVLVANSESTLMQTEKQFFHKVNARLSRPNIFILNNRWDASASEPEYMEEVRRQHMERCTSFLVDELGVVDRAQAGDRIFFVSAKEVLSARIQKAQGMPEGGGALAEGFQVRMFEFQNFERRFEECISQSAVKTKFEQHTVRAKQIAEEVRRIMDCLHVAAQEQRVYCLEMQEERQERLGFIDKQLDLLTHNYKLKIKEITEEVERQVSHAMAEEIRRLSVLVEDFQLDFHPSQVVIKVYKNELHRHVEEGLGRNMSERCSSAITASLQATQQEMIDGLKPLLPAPLRAQIDLLLPRQRFSLSYDLNCDRLCADFQEDIQFHFSLGWTMLVNRFLGPKSTRRALMGCGDQVPRPLPLTPANPSLPPLPQGSLTQEELMVSMVTGLASLTSRTSMGILVVGGVVWKAVGWRLIALSFGLYGLLYVYERLTWTTKAKERAFKRQFVEYASEKLQLIVSYTGSNCSHQVQQELAGTFAQLCQQVDVTRAELEKEIGALNQKIEVLDTLQSKAKLLRNKAGWLDSELNMFTNQYLEQSR
;
A
#
# COMPACT_ATOMS: atom_id res chain seq x y z
N MET A 1 10.50 25.18 -34.46
CA MET A 1 11.42 25.95 -33.61
C MET A 1 12.36 24.98 -32.92
N SER A 2 13.63 25.01 -33.29
CA SER A 2 14.69 24.15 -32.75
C SER A 2 15.18 24.74 -31.42
N LEU A 3 15.09 23.98 -30.33
CA LEU A 3 15.64 24.37 -29.03
C LEU A 3 17.02 23.72 -28.86
N LEU A 4 18.04 24.56 -28.95
CA LEU A 4 19.44 24.27 -28.66
C LEU A 4 19.62 24.04 -27.14
N PHE A 5 19.94 22.81 -26.74
CA PHE A 5 20.52 22.53 -25.43
C PHE A 5 22.03 22.81 -25.47
N THR A 6 22.45 23.79 -24.70
CA THR A 6 23.86 24.14 -24.44
C THR A 6 24.57 23.01 -23.68
N ARG A 7 25.47 22.30 -24.37
CA ARG A 7 26.48 21.45 -23.74
C ARG A 7 27.58 22.31 -23.13
N SER A 8 27.56 22.47 -21.82
CA SER A 8 28.69 23.03 -21.07
C SER A 8 28.92 22.19 -19.82
N ASN A 9 29.70 21.10 -19.95
CA ASN A 9 30.36 20.41 -18.83
C ASN A 9 31.51 19.45 -19.21
N SER A 10 31.98 19.40 -20.46
CA SER A 10 33.05 18.48 -20.88
C SER A 10 34.48 19.02 -20.66
N ILE A 11 34.66 20.32 -20.39
CA ILE A 11 35.99 20.95 -20.32
C ILE A 11 36.64 20.80 -18.93
N VAL A 12 35.84 20.65 -17.86
CA VAL A 12 36.34 20.52 -16.49
C VAL A 12 36.81 19.09 -16.19
N ALA A 13 36.10 18.06 -16.66
CA ALA A 13 36.52 16.66 -16.55
C ALA A 13 37.84 16.40 -17.30
N ASN A 14 37.94 16.92 -18.53
CA ASN A 14 39.11 16.73 -19.39
C ASN A 14 40.37 17.49 -18.88
N LYS A 15 40.20 18.55 -18.07
CA LYS A 15 41.32 19.23 -17.37
C LYS A 15 41.78 18.49 -16.11
N LYS A 16 40.88 17.78 -15.42
CA LYS A 16 41.23 16.90 -14.28
C LYS A 16 41.99 15.66 -14.76
N ASP A 17 41.52 15.03 -15.83
CA ASP A 17 42.19 13.86 -16.43
C ASP A 17 43.56 14.21 -17.02
N LYS A 18 43.71 15.39 -17.66
CA LYS A 18 45.02 15.87 -18.13
C LYS A 18 45.99 16.25 -17.00
N ARG A 19 45.50 16.71 -15.84
CA ARG A 19 46.34 16.92 -14.65
C ARG A 19 46.74 15.61 -13.99
N HIS A 20 45.85 14.63 -13.94
CA HIS A 20 46.16 13.29 -13.39
C HIS A 20 47.13 12.50 -14.29
N MET A 21 47.00 12.57 -15.61
CA MET A 21 47.98 11.98 -16.53
C MET A 21 49.37 12.64 -16.43
N ALA A 22 49.44 13.94 -16.11
CA ALA A 22 50.69 14.65 -15.84
C ALA A 22 51.25 14.43 -14.42
N GLU A 23 50.48 13.85 -13.50
CA GLU A 23 50.96 13.46 -12.16
C GLU A 23 51.52 12.03 -12.14
N VAL A 24 50.96 11.12 -12.96
CA VAL A 24 51.51 9.77 -13.19
C VAL A 24 52.90 9.84 -13.84
N SER A 25 53.23 10.92 -14.56
CA SER A 25 54.58 11.12 -15.11
C SER A 25 55.65 11.51 -14.08
N ALA A 26 55.30 11.76 -12.81
CA ALA A 26 56.26 12.13 -11.76
C ALA A 26 56.83 10.92 -10.99
N SER A 27 56.02 9.87 -10.75
CA SER A 27 56.47 8.55 -10.28
C SER A 27 55.43 7.49 -10.67
N PRO A 28 55.83 6.38 -11.34
CA PRO A 28 54.96 5.27 -11.69
C PRO A 28 54.22 4.64 -10.50
N LEU A 29 54.74 4.74 -9.28
CA LEU A 29 54.10 4.17 -8.07
C LEU A 29 52.74 4.78 -7.76
N LYS A 30 52.51 6.04 -8.17
CA LYS A 30 51.19 6.69 -8.04
C LYS A 30 50.08 5.96 -8.80
N HIS A 31 50.42 5.16 -9.81
CA HIS A 31 49.46 4.30 -10.50
C HIS A 31 48.80 3.33 -9.52
N PHE A 32 49.60 2.66 -8.67
CA PHE A 32 49.08 1.76 -7.64
C PHE A 32 48.26 2.50 -6.58
N VAL A 33 48.75 3.63 -6.09
CA VAL A 33 48.03 4.44 -5.08
C VAL A 33 46.67 4.91 -5.61
N THR A 34 46.62 5.36 -6.86
CA THR A 34 45.38 5.82 -7.50
C THR A 34 44.42 4.65 -7.73
N ALA A 35 44.92 3.50 -8.20
CA ALA A 35 44.14 2.28 -8.35
C ALA A 35 43.56 1.81 -7.01
N LYS A 36 44.38 1.77 -5.96
CA LYS A 36 44.00 1.42 -4.58
C LYS A 36 42.89 2.35 -4.06
N LYS A 37 43.03 3.67 -4.26
CA LYS A 37 42.00 4.62 -3.83
C LYS A 37 40.69 4.44 -4.60
N LYS A 38 40.76 4.22 -5.91
CA LYS A 38 39.57 4.03 -6.76
C LYS A 38 38.83 2.73 -6.40
N ILE A 39 39.54 1.61 -6.24
CA ILE A 39 38.90 0.33 -5.90
C ILE A 39 38.31 0.35 -4.49
N ASN A 40 38.98 0.93 -3.49
CA ASN A 40 38.39 1.10 -2.15
C ASN A 40 37.11 1.92 -2.20
N GLY A 41 37.09 3.03 -2.96
CA GLY A 41 35.86 3.81 -3.16
C GLY A 41 34.72 3.04 -3.83
N ILE A 42 35.04 2.16 -4.80
CA ILE A 42 34.02 1.28 -5.41
C ILE A 42 33.50 0.26 -4.39
N PHE A 43 34.35 -0.31 -3.55
CA PHE A 43 33.95 -1.25 -2.50
C PHE A 43 33.10 -0.61 -1.41
N GLU A 44 33.38 0.64 -1.02
CA GLU A 44 32.53 1.43 -0.11
C GLU A 44 31.14 1.65 -0.71
N GLN A 45 31.07 2.01 -2.00
CA GLN A 45 29.80 2.17 -2.71
C GLN A 45 29.05 0.85 -2.85
N LEU A 46 29.75 -0.25 -3.13
CA LEU A 46 29.18 -1.60 -3.17
C LEU A 46 28.62 -2.01 -1.81
N ALA A 47 29.34 -1.75 -0.72
CA ALA A 47 28.86 -2.02 0.64
C ALA A 47 27.60 -1.21 0.95
N SER A 48 27.58 0.09 0.61
CA SER A 48 26.39 0.94 0.77
C SER A 48 25.20 0.44 -0.05
N TYR A 49 25.45 -0.02 -1.28
CA TYR A 49 24.41 -0.60 -2.15
C TYR A 49 23.83 -1.88 -1.54
N ILE A 50 24.69 -2.81 -1.10
CA ILE A 50 24.26 -4.08 -0.50
C ILE A 50 23.49 -3.81 0.80
N GLN A 51 23.92 -2.84 1.62
CA GLN A 51 23.21 -2.44 2.83
C GLN A 51 21.80 -1.93 2.51
N GLU A 52 21.66 -1.04 1.53
CA GLU A 52 20.36 -0.51 1.09
C GLU A 52 19.45 -1.65 0.55
N SER A 53 20.03 -2.55 -0.25
CA SER A 53 19.36 -3.75 -0.74
C SER A 53 18.91 -4.69 0.37
N ALA A 54 19.75 -4.92 1.39
CA ALA A 54 19.41 -5.76 2.53
C ALA A 54 18.25 -5.17 3.34
N THR A 55 18.28 -3.86 3.61
CA THR A 55 17.18 -3.17 4.31
C THR A 55 15.88 -3.24 3.52
N PHE A 56 15.94 -3.05 2.19
CA PHE A 56 14.77 -3.13 1.33
C PHE A 56 14.16 -4.55 1.28
N LEU A 57 15.00 -5.59 1.19
CA LEU A 57 14.53 -6.97 1.22
C LEU A 57 13.92 -7.34 2.58
N GLU A 58 14.50 -6.85 3.67
CA GLU A 58 13.97 -7.09 5.02
C GLU A 58 12.63 -6.38 5.26
N GLU A 59 12.48 -5.13 4.80
CA GLU A 59 11.20 -4.41 4.82
C GLU A 59 10.14 -5.15 3.98
N THR A 60 10.53 -5.64 2.80
CA THR A 60 9.63 -6.37 1.90
C THR A 60 9.19 -7.70 2.50
N HIS A 61 10.12 -8.45 3.13
CA HIS A 61 9.82 -9.73 3.77
C HIS A 61 8.92 -9.58 5.00
N ARG A 62 9.05 -8.47 5.76
CA ARG A 62 8.21 -8.18 6.93
C ARG A 62 6.80 -7.71 6.57
N ASN A 63 6.56 -7.33 5.33
CA ASN A 63 5.27 -6.79 4.93
C ASN A 63 4.23 -7.91 4.81
N ALA A 64 3.37 -8.05 5.83
CA ALA A 64 2.34 -9.09 5.90
C ALA A 64 1.13 -8.84 4.99
N GLU A 65 1.01 -7.65 4.37
CA GLU A 65 -0.11 -7.32 3.47
C GLU A 65 0.06 -7.92 2.07
N LEU A 66 1.30 -8.27 1.72
CA LEU A 66 1.69 -8.86 0.44
C LEU A 66 1.92 -10.35 0.60
N ASP A 67 1.54 -11.12 -0.41
CA ASP A 67 2.06 -12.48 -0.59
C ASP A 67 3.59 -12.45 -0.66
N PRO A 68 4.29 -13.51 -0.20
CA PRO A 68 5.74 -13.50 -0.09
C PRO A 68 6.41 -13.41 -1.48
N VAL A 69 6.84 -12.21 -1.86
CA VAL A 69 7.63 -11.92 -3.07
C VAL A 69 9.14 -12.14 -2.88
N THR A 70 9.59 -12.38 -1.64
CA THR A 70 10.99 -12.61 -1.29
C THR A 70 11.11 -13.67 -0.21
N THR A 71 12.20 -14.45 -0.25
CA THR A 71 12.48 -15.52 0.70
C THR A 71 13.45 -15.07 1.80
N GLU A 72 13.34 -15.68 2.98
CA GLU A 72 14.28 -15.41 4.08
C GLU A 72 15.72 -15.76 3.69
N GLU A 73 15.91 -16.80 2.86
CA GLU A 73 17.21 -17.18 2.31
C GLU A 73 17.87 -16.03 1.53
N GLN A 74 17.12 -15.33 0.67
CA GLN A 74 17.64 -14.19 -0.09
C GLN A 74 18.07 -13.04 0.85
N VAL A 75 17.29 -12.77 1.90
CA VAL A 75 17.64 -11.74 2.89
C VAL A 75 18.95 -12.08 3.60
N GLN A 76 19.10 -13.33 4.05
CA GLN A 76 20.32 -13.79 4.72
C GLN A 76 21.53 -13.82 3.77
N GLU A 77 21.31 -14.17 2.50
CA GLU A 77 22.36 -14.19 1.49
C GLU A 77 22.94 -12.79 1.25
N VAL A 78 22.08 -11.78 1.08
CA VAL A 78 22.50 -10.37 0.89
C VAL A 78 23.19 -9.82 2.14
N LYS A 79 22.70 -10.14 3.35
CA LYS A 79 23.40 -9.82 4.60
C LYS A 79 24.78 -10.49 4.69
N GLY A 80 24.89 -11.73 4.22
CA GLY A 80 26.16 -12.45 4.12
C GLY A 80 27.14 -11.79 3.14
N TYR A 81 26.65 -11.25 2.01
CA TYR A 81 27.47 -10.49 1.07
C TYR A 81 28.02 -9.20 1.67
N LEU A 82 27.24 -8.50 2.50
CA LEU A 82 27.71 -7.30 3.18
C LEU A 82 28.94 -7.59 4.05
N SER A 83 28.87 -8.62 4.91
CA SER A 83 30.00 -9.02 5.76
C SER A 83 31.23 -9.40 4.93
N LYS A 84 31.04 -10.13 3.82
CA LYS A 84 32.12 -10.49 2.89
C LYS A 84 32.76 -9.24 2.27
N VAL A 85 31.97 -8.27 1.81
CA VAL A 85 32.48 -7.04 1.20
C VAL A 85 33.23 -6.17 2.21
N SER A 86 32.72 -6.04 3.45
CA SER A 86 33.43 -5.34 4.52
C SER A 86 34.77 -5.99 4.85
N GLY A 87 34.82 -7.32 4.93
CA GLY A 87 36.08 -8.04 5.13
C GLY A 87 37.08 -7.85 3.99
N ILE A 88 36.60 -7.85 2.73
CA ILE A 88 37.46 -7.58 1.57
C ILE A 88 37.94 -6.13 1.57
N ALA A 89 37.10 -5.16 1.95
CA ALA A 89 37.49 -3.75 2.05
C ALA A 89 38.63 -3.54 3.05
N GLU A 90 38.58 -4.19 4.22
CA GLU A 90 39.71 -4.15 5.17
C GLU A 90 41.00 -4.74 4.58
N VAL A 91 40.89 -5.85 3.85
CA VAL A 91 42.04 -6.47 3.20
C VAL A 91 42.62 -5.54 2.13
N LEU A 92 41.77 -4.89 1.32
CA LEU A 92 42.17 -3.94 0.28
C LEU A 92 42.85 -2.69 0.84
N ALA A 93 42.37 -2.17 1.98
CA ALA A 93 42.98 -1.02 2.65
C ALA A 93 44.41 -1.31 3.11
N ARG A 94 44.68 -2.54 3.57
CA ARG A 94 46.01 -2.99 4.04
C ARG A 94 46.97 -3.38 2.93
N ARG A 95 46.51 -3.55 1.67
CA ARG A 95 47.40 -3.97 0.57
C ARG A 95 48.42 -2.89 0.24
N HIS A 96 49.65 -3.33 0.04
CA HIS A 96 50.81 -2.53 -0.33
C HIS A 96 51.63 -3.30 -1.36
N MET A 97 52.49 -2.59 -2.08
CA MET A 97 53.48 -3.19 -2.96
C MET A 97 54.62 -3.75 -2.11
N LYS A 98 55.09 -4.96 -2.40
CA LYS A 98 56.18 -5.58 -1.65
C LYS A 98 57.34 -5.98 -2.56
N VAL A 99 58.53 -5.53 -2.22
CA VAL A 99 59.79 -5.95 -2.86
C VAL A 99 60.69 -6.65 -1.86
N ALA A 100 61.30 -7.75 -2.28
CA ALA A 100 62.24 -8.51 -1.45
C ALA A 100 63.63 -8.58 -2.09
N PHE A 101 64.65 -8.22 -1.31
CA PHE A 101 66.06 -8.19 -1.72
C PHE A 101 66.79 -9.44 -1.23
N PHE A 102 67.45 -10.16 -2.13
CA PHE A 102 68.19 -11.39 -1.85
C PHE A 102 69.62 -11.31 -2.38
N GLY A 103 70.51 -12.12 -1.80
CA GLY A 103 71.93 -12.15 -2.16
C GLY A 103 72.80 -12.54 -0.97
N ARG A 104 74.07 -12.86 -1.23
CA ARG A 104 75.02 -13.24 -0.19
C ARG A 104 75.27 -12.13 0.83
N THR A 105 75.80 -12.54 1.98
CA THR A 105 76.27 -11.62 3.01
C THR A 105 77.30 -10.67 2.40
N SER A 106 77.21 -9.39 2.75
CA SER A 106 78.10 -8.32 2.25
C SER A 106 77.97 -7.94 0.76
N ASN A 107 77.06 -8.51 -0.03
CA ASN A 107 76.82 -8.04 -1.42
C ASN A 107 76.24 -6.61 -1.49
N GLY A 108 75.78 -6.05 -0.36
CA GLY A 108 75.30 -4.67 -0.26
C GLY A 108 73.78 -4.50 -0.34
N LYS A 109 72.99 -5.52 0.00
CA LYS A 109 71.52 -5.48 0.02
C LYS A 109 70.95 -4.28 0.80
N SER A 110 71.33 -4.14 2.06
CA SER A 110 70.92 -3.03 2.92
C SER A 110 71.42 -1.67 2.39
N THR A 111 72.56 -1.64 1.68
CA THR A 111 73.06 -0.42 1.02
C THR A 111 72.21 -0.03 -0.19
N VAL A 112 71.74 -1.00 -0.97
CA VAL A 112 70.80 -0.75 -2.08
C VAL A 112 69.48 -0.18 -1.54
N ILE A 113 68.92 -0.78 -0.49
CA ILE A 113 67.69 -0.30 0.14
C ILE A 113 67.86 1.13 0.67
N ASN A 114 68.95 1.40 1.40
CA ASN A 114 69.27 2.75 1.88
C ASN A 114 69.44 3.74 0.72
N ALA A 115 70.09 3.33 -0.39
CA ALA A 115 70.22 4.16 -1.58
C ALA A 115 68.84 4.52 -2.15
N MET A 116 67.96 3.54 -2.33
CA MET A 116 66.58 3.75 -2.79
C MET A 116 65.76 4.65 -1.86
N LEU A 117 66.01 4.59 -0.54
CA LEU A 117 65.34 5.42 0.46
C LEU A 117 65.97 6.81 0.66
N TRP A 118 67.12 7.09 0.03
CA TRP A 118 67.86 8.35 0.13
C TRP A 118 68.41 8.66 1.53
N ASP A 119 68.36 7.70 2.45
CA ASP A 119 68.82 7.85 3.82
C ASP A 119 69.37 6.50 4.34
N LYS A 120 70.19 6.55 5.38
CA LYS A 120 70.61 5.34 6.09
C LYS A 120 69.46 4.95 7.01
N VAL A 121 68.65 3.98 6.58
CA VAL A 121 67.52 3.44 7.36
C VAL A 121 67.94 2.12 8.01
N LEU A 122 68.51 1.22 7.22
CA LEU A 122 69.00 -0.08 7.66
C LEU A 122 70.49 -0.03 8.03
N PRO A 123 70.96 -0.83 9.02
CA PRO A 123 72.37 -0.97 9.31
C PRO A 123 73.12 -1.54 8.11
N SER A 124 74.09 -0.79 7.57
CA SER A 124 74.84 -1.20 6.37
C SER A 124 76.35 -0.93 6.47
N GLY A 125 76.87 -0.78 7.70
CA GLY A 125 78.30 -0.55 7.94
C GLY A 125 79.13 -1.83 7.83
N ILE A 126 80.45 -1.67 7.76
CA ILE A 126 81.40 -2.80 7.74
C ILE A 126 81.29 -3.58 9.05
N GLY A 127 81.15 -4.90 8.97
CA GLY A 127 81.02 -5.78 10.14
C GLY A 127 79.60 -5.97 10.65
N HIS A 128 78.59 -5.26 10.10
CA HIS A 128 77.20 -5.55 10.39
C HIS A 128 76.69 -6.70 9.50
N THR A 129 76.21 -7.78 10.11
CA THR A 129 75.54 -8.88 9.41
C THR A 129 74.06 -8.88 9.77
N THR A 130 73.19 -8.76 8.75
CA THR A 130 71.75 -8.89 8.94
C THR A 130 71.44 -10.36 9.16
N ASN A 131 71.11 -10.72 10.41
CA ASN A 131 70.83 -12.11 10.77
C ASN A 131 69.34 -12.45 10.60
N CYS A 132 68.44 -11.47 10.60
CA CYS A 132 66.99 -11.63 10.50
C CYS A 132 66.39 -10.82 9.33
N PHE A 133 65.11 -11.03 9.01
CA PHE A 133 64.43 -10.25 7.97
C PHE A 133 64.08 -8.86 8.50
N LEU A 134 64.44 -7.82 7.75
CA LEU A 134 64.08 -6.44 8.07
C LEU A 134 63.05 -5.93 7.06
N ARG A 135 61.86 -5.57 7.53
CA ARG A 135 60.78 -5.01 6.71
C ARG A 135 60.68 -3.51 6.95
N VAL A 136 61.00 -2.70 5.95
CA VAL A 136 60.84 -1.24 6.00
C VAL A 136 59.47 -0.88 5.45
N GLU A 137 58.66 -0.22 6.27
CA GLU A 137 57.30 0.23 5.92
C GLU A 137 57.10 1.69 6.34
N GLY A 138 56.26 2.41 5.59
CA GLY A 138 55.90 3.79 5.87
C GLY A 138 55.01 3.96 7.09
N THR A 139 55.21 5.03 7.86
CA THR A 139 54.29 5.46 8.91
C THR A 139 53.93 6.94 8.77
N ASP A 140 52.69 7.28 9.11
CA ASP A 140 52.20 8.66 9.12
C ASP A 140 52.71 9.46 10.34
N GLY A 141 53.28 8.77 11.33
CA GLY A 141 53.94 9.40 12.48
C GLY A 141 55.25 10.10 12.10
N HIS A 142 55.67 11.04 12.95
CA HIS A 142 56.93 11.78 12.76
C HIS A 142 58.18 10.98 13.19
N ASP A 143 58.02 10.03 14.09
CA ASP A 143 59.12 9.26 14.69
C ASP A 143 59.20 7.85 14.10
N ALA A 144 60.42 7.34 13.93
CA ALA A 144 60.68 5.96 13.54
C ALA A 144 60.63 5.02 14.75
N PHE A 145 60.08 3.82 14.55
CA PHE A 145 60.00 2.79 15.59
C PHE A 145 60.07 1.37 15.01
N LEU A 146 60.39 0.40 15.87
CA LEU A 146 60.45 -1.02 15.53
C LEU A 146 59.26 -1.77 16.11
N LEU A 147 58.87 -2.79 15.36
CA LEU A 147 57.91 -3.82 15.74
C LEU A 147 58.54 -5.17 15.48
N THR A 148 58.68 -5.99 16.52
CA THR A 148 59.15 -7.38 16.41
C THR A 148 57.98 -8.32 16.18
N GLU A 149 58.14 -9.30 15.30
CA GLU A 149 57.09 -10.29 15.01
C GLU A 149 56.73 -11.10 16.27
N GLY A 150 55.45 -11.03 16.69
CA GLY A 150 54.96 -11.68 17.91
C GLY A 150 54.87 -10.78 19.16
N SER A 151 55.39 -9.54 19.09
CA SER A 151 55.23 -8.52 20.13
C SER A 151 54.65 -7.23 19.55
N GLU A 152 53.61 -6.66 20.18
CA GLU A 152 53.07 -5.35 19.78
C GLU A 152 53.83 -4.16 20.41
N GLU A 153 54.94 -4.43 21.12
CA GLU A 153 55.73 -3.39 21.76
C GLU A 153 56.46 -2.52 20.73
N LYS A 154 56.18 -1.21 20.77
CA LYS A 154 56.82 -0.21 19.92
C LYS A 154 58.14 0.25 20.54
N GLN A 155 59.26 -0.10 19.92
CA GLN A 155 60.58 0.39 20.35
C GLN A 155 60.96 1.61 19.52
N SER A 156 61.10 2.78 20.15
CA SER A 156 61.48 4.00 19.43
C SER A 156 62.93 3.94 18.93
N VAL A 157 63.15 4.30 17.67
CA VAL A 157 64.49 4.36 17.06
C VAL A 157 64.77 5.78 16.60
N LYS A 158 65.75 6.43 17.21
CA LYS A 158 66.18 7.78 16.81
C LYS A 158 67.34 7.75 15.81
N THR A 159 68.13 6.68 15.80
CA THR A 159 69.31 6.54 14.93
C THR A 159 69.52 5.10 14.47
N VAL A 160 70.17 4.92 13.31
CA VAL A 160 70.55 3.60 12.77
C VAL A 160 71.46 2.83 13.71
N ASN A 161 72.29 3.53 14.48
CA ASN A 161 73.20 2.89 15.43
C ASN A 161 72.42 2.26 16.59
N GLN A 162 71.34 2.90 17.04
CA GLN A 162 70.43 2.32 18.03
C GLN A 162 69.70 1.11 17.47
N LEU A 163 69.29 1.15 16.20
CA LEU A 163 68.72 0.00 15.50
C LEU A 163 69.71 -1.17 15.43
N ALA A 164 70.96 -0.90 15.03
CA ALA A 164 72.00 -1.92 14.94
C ALA A 164 72.31 -2.54 16.30
N HIS A 165 72.34 -1.73 17.37
CA HIS A 165 72.52 -2.23 18.74
C HIS A 165 71.31 -3.05 19.23
N ALA A 166 70.09 -2.59 18.97
CA ALA A 166 68.87 -3.32 19.34
C ALA A 166 68.82 -4.70 18.69
N LEU A 167 69.16 -4.79 17.39
CA LEU A 167 69.22 -6.05 16.65
C LEU A 167 70.34 -6.99 17.11
N HIS A 168 71.40 -6.46 17.74
CA HIS A 168 72.52 -7.26 18.24
C HIS A 168 72.33 -7.71 19.70
N GLN A 169 71.59 -6.94 20.50
CA GLN A 169 71.31 -7.26 21.91
C GLN A 169 70.21 -8.31 22.08
N ASP A 170 69.34 -8.48 21.09
CA ASP A 170 68.22 -9.41 21.16
C ASP A 170 68.66 -10.83 20.74
N GLU A 171 69.15 -11.62 21.72
CA GLU A 171 69.59 -13.01 21.53
C GLU A 171 68.47 -13.96 21.04
N LEU A 172 67.21 -13.52 21.07
CA LEU A 172 66.05 -14.29 20.62
C LEU A 172 65.78 -14.16 19.10
N LEU A 173 66.42 -13.22 18.41
CA LEU A 173 66.26 -13.03 16.96
C LEU A 173 66.96 -14.13 16.17
N THR A 174 66.22 -15.20 15.91
CA THR A 174 66.66 -16.32 15.06
C THR A 174 66.67 -15.90 13.58
N ALA A 175 67.39 -16.65 12.72
CA ALA A 175 67.54 -16.33 11.30
C ALA A 175 66.23 -16.28 10.47
N GLY A 176 65.10 -16.71 11.05
CA GLY A 176 63.77 -16.64 10.46
C GLY A 176 62.81 -15.64 11.12
N GLY A 177 63.29 -14.78 12.03
CA GLY A 177 62.47 -13.72 12.63
C GLY A 177 62.31 -12.49 11.73
N LEU A 178 61.20 -11.78 11.86
CA LEU A 178 60.92 -10.53 11.15
C LEU A 178 60.93 -9.33 12.11
N VAL A 179 61.64 -8.27 11.73
CA VAL A 179 61.59 -6.96 12.40
C VAL A 179 61.07 -5.93 11.42
N SER A 180 59.95 -5.29 11.77
CA SER A 180 59.32 -4.21 11.02
C SER A 180 59.88 -2.86 11.48
N VAL A 181 60.60 -2.18 10.58
CA VAL A 181 61.09 -0.82 10.73
C VAL A 181 60.06 0.14 10.15
N MET A 182 59.32 0.83 11.02
CA MET A 182 58.34 1.83 10.63
C MET A 182 59.03 3.18 10.46
N TRP A 183 59.11 3.69 9.24
CA TRP A 183 59.85 4.90 8.89
C TRP A 183 58.93 6.03 8.40
N PRO A 184 59.15 7.30 8.79
CA PRO A 184 58.24 8.40 8.48
C PRO A 184 58.05 8.65 6.97
N ASN A 185 56.79 8.70 6.53
CA ASN A 185 56.38 8.95 5.15
C ASN A 185 56.86 10.30 4.59
N CYS A 186 57.13 11.28 5.46
CA CYS A 186 57.62 12.59 5.03
C CYS A 186 59.06 12.57 4.50
N LYS A 187 59.84 11.54 4.82
CA LYS A 187 61.26 11.44 4.44
C LYS A 187 61.48 10.77 3.09
N CYS A 188 60.62 9.83 2.71
CA CYS A 188 60.82 8.98 1.52
C CYS A 188 59.52 8.89 0.70
N PRO A 189 59.49 9.38 -0.55
CA PRO A 189 58.33 9.25 -1.42
C PRO A 189 57.93 7.80 -1.70
N LEU A 190 58.90 6.88 -1.80
CA LEU A 190 58.64 5.45 -2.04
C LEU A 190 57.75 4.83 -0.96
N LEU A 191 58.04 5.11 0.32
CA LEU A 191 57.26 4.58 1.45
C LEU A 191 55.87 5.22 1.55
N LYS A 192 55.77 6.51 1.18
CA LYS A 192 54.50 7.22 1.11
C LYS A 192 53.56 6.63 0.05
N ASP A 193 54.12 6.14 -1.05
CA ASP A 193 53.35 5.55 -2.16
C ASP A 193 53.11 4.03 -1.98
N ASP A 194 52.93 3.58 -0.73
CA ASP A 194 52.59 2.19 -0.34
C ASP A 194 53.62 1.12 -0.77
N LEU A 195 54.92 1.44 -0.79
CA LEU A 195 55.99 0.45 -1.01
C LEU A 195 56.57 -0.07 0.32
N VAL A 196 56.65 -1.40 0.41
CA VAL A 196 57.33 -2.12 1.50
C VAL A 196 58.58 -2.80 0.95
N LEU A 197 59.72 -2.53 1.59
CA LEU A 197 61.01 -3.10 1.22
C LEU A 197 61.44 -4.12 2.26
N MET A 198 61.81 -5.31 1.81
CA MET A 198 62.24 -6.41 2.67
C MET A 198 63.71 -6.76 2.41
N ASP A 199 64.55 -6.58 3.42
CA ASP A 199 65.93 -7.07 3.44
C ASP A 199 65.96 -8.49 4.01
N SER A 200 66.63 -9.40 3.31
CA SER A 200 66.80 -10.77 3.75
C SER A 200 68.16 -10.98 4.40
N PRO A 201 68.30 -12.00 5.27
CA PRO A 201 69.62 -12.47 5.68
C PRO A 201 70.45 -12.96 4.47
N GLY A 202 71.75 -13.13 4.66
CA GLY A 202 72.62 -13.71 3.63
C GLY A 202 72.14 -15.10 3.21
N ILE A 203 72.00 -15.32 1.90
CA ILE A 203 71.59 -16.62 1.33
C ILE A 203 72.58 -17.76 1.63
N ASP A 204 73.79 -17.40 2.05
CA ASP A 204 74.88 -18.28 2.43
C ASP A 204 74.87 -18.67 3.91
N VAL A 205 73.97 -18.10 4.72
CA VAL A 205 73.93 -18.29 6.17
C VAL A 205 73.10 -19.52 6.57
N THR A 206 72.06 -19.87 5.81
CA THR A 206 71.15 -20.98 6.16
C THR A 206 70.77 -21.83 4.95
N THR A 207 70.50 -23.11 5.19
CA THR A 207 70.01 -24.05 4.17
C THR A 207 68.48 -24.15 4.13
N GLU A 208 67.78 -23.57 5.11
CA GLU A 208 66.31 -23.64 5.29
C GLU A 208 65.55 -22.59 4.44
N LEU A 209 65.96 -22.44 3.18
CA LEU A 209 65.45 -21.41 2.28
C LEU A 209 63.95 -21.56 1.97
N ASP A 210 63.41 -22.78 2.04
CA ASP A 210 62.00 -23.04 1.73
C ASP A 210 61.06 -22.39 2.75
N SER A 211 61.41 -22.44 4.04
CA SER A 211 60.61 -21.77 5.09
C SER A 211 60.57 -20.26 4.93
N TRP A 212 61.63 -19.66 4.39
CA TRP A 212 61.69 -18.22 4.14
C TRP A 212 60.82 -17.82 2.96
N ILE A 213 60.79 -18.65 1.91
CA ILE A 213 59.94 -18.42 0.75
C ILE A 213 58.47 -18.45 1.18
N ASP A 214 58.07 -19.48 1.91
CA ASP A 214 56.67 -19.67 2.32
C ASP A 214 56.18 -18.57 3.27
N LYS A 215 57.01 -18.11 4.21
CA LYS A 215 56.62 -17.07 5.17
C LYS A 215 56.64 -15.66 4.61
N PHE A 216 57.67 -15.31 3.83
CA PHE A 216 57.99 -13.91 3.54
C PHE A 216 58.00 -13.55 2.06
N CYS A 217 57.95 -14.52 1.14
CA CYS A 217 58.14 -14.26 -0.28
C CYS A 217 56.90 -14.47 -1.15
N LEU A 218 55.93 -15.29 -0.71
CA LEU A 218 54.75 -15.61 -1.53
C LEU A 218 53.89 -14.39 -1.90
N ASP A 219 53.93 -13.34 -1.07
CA ASP A 219 53.20 -12.09 -1.25
C ASP A 219 54.05 -10.97 -1.89
N ALA A 220 55.31 -11.22 -2.25
CA ALA A 220 56.19 -10.25 -2.90
C ALA A 220 55.85 -10.09 -4.39
N ASP A 221 55.79 -8.85 -4.86
CA ASP A 221 55.46 -8.51 -6.25
C ASP A 221 56.71 -8.49 -7.15
N VAL A 222 57.87 -8.14 -6.56
CA VAL A 222 59.17 -8.08 -7.23
C VAL A 222 60.28 -8.63 -6.33
N PHE A 223 61.20 -9.35 -6.94
CA PHE A 223 62.42 -9.85 -6.32
C PHE A 223 63.64 -9.17 -6.91
N VAL A 224 64.58 -8.77 -6.05
CA VAL A 224 65.84 -8.16 -6.48
C VAL A 224 67.00 -9.01 -5.98
N LEU A 225 67.75 -9.62 -6.91
CA LEU A 225 69.01 -10.28 -6.62
C LEU A 225 70.14 -9.25 -6.64
N VAL A 226 70.73 -8.99 -5.48
CA VAL A 226 71.93 -8.15 -5.34
C VAL A 226 73.16 -9.06 -5.42
N ALA A 227 73.75 -9.12 -6.61
CA ALA A 227 74.97 -9.85 -6.90
C ALA A 227 76.21 -8.96 -6.66
N ASN A 228 77.33 -9.55 -6.25
CA ASN A 228 78.60 -8.83 -6.17
C ASN A 228 79.33 -8.94 -7.50
N SER A 229 79.52 -7.81 -8.20
CA SER A 229 80.20 -7.78 -9.50
C SER A 229 81.70 -8.06 -9.46
N GLU A 230 82.35 -7.99 -8.29
CA GLU A 230 83.73 -8.47 -8.10
C GLU A 230 83.82 -10.01 -8.22
N SER A 231 82.67 -10.70 -8.22
CA SER A 231 82.55 -12.15 -8.29
C SER A 231 81.48 -12.58 -9.29
N THR A 232 81.52 -13.83 -9.76
CA THR A 232 80.44 -14.37 -10.59
C THR A 232 79.19 -14.68 -9.75
N LEU A 233 78.01 -14.69 -10.39
CA LEU A 233 76.79 -15.28 -9.82
C LEU A 233 77.07 -16.69 -9.30
N MET A 234 76.75 -16.91 -8.02
CA MET A 234 77.05 -18.16 -7.32
C MET A 234 75.92 -19.17 -7.51
N GLN A 235 76.25 -20.46 -7.40
CA GLN A 235 75.24 -21.52 -7.57
C GLN A 235 74.16 -21.49 -6.47
N THR A 236 74.51 -21.07 -5.25
CA THR A 236 73.55 -20.93 -4.14
C THR A 236 72.51 -19.84 -4.41
N GLU A 237 72.94 -18.71 -4.98
CA GLU A 237 72.04 -17.62 -5.41
C GLU A 237 71.09 -18.12 -6.51
N LYS A 238 71.62 -18.82 -7.51
CA LYS A 238 70.79 -19.42 -8.57
C LYS A 238 69.78 -20.43 -8.02
N GLN A 239 70.22 -21.34 -7.15
CA GLN A 239 69.37 -22.39 -6.56
C GLN A 239 68.18 -21.82 -5.78
N PHE A 240 68.36 -20.72 -5.07
CA PHE A 240 67.26 -20.04 -4.38
C PHE A 240 66.19 -19.53 -5.36
N PHE A 241 66.61 -18.84 -6.42
CA PHE A 241 65.67 -18.31 -7.41
C PHE A 241 65.02 -19.40 -8.26
N HIS A 242 65.68 -20.55 -8.46
CA HIS A 242 65.05 -21.76 -8.99
C HIS A 242 63.91 -22.24 -8.09
N LYS A 243 64.10 -22.23 -6.76
CA LYS A 243 63.04 -22.56 -5.79
C LYS A 243 61.90 -21.52 -5.80
N VAL A 244 62.22 -20.23 -5.88
CA VAL A 244 61.21 -19.15 -5.99
C VAL A 244 60.36 -19.34 -7.26
N ASN A 245 60.99 -19.61 -8.40
CA ASN A 245 60.30 -19.85 -9.67
C ASN A 245 59.47 -21.15 -9.68
N ALA A 246 59.85 -22.15 -8.88
CA ALA A 246 59.04 -23.36 -8.69
C ALA A 246 57.76 -23.10 -7.87
N ARG A 247 57.75 -22.06 -7.02
CA ARG A 247 56.61 -21.70 -6.15
C ARG A 247 55.71 -20.62 -6.75
N LEU A 248 56.26 -19.72 -7.55
CA LEU A 248 55.56 -18.57 -8.13
C LEU A 248 55.50 -18.69 -9.65
N SER A 249 54.34 -18.42 -10.24
CA SER A 249 54.20 -18.39 -11.70
C SER A 249 54.76 -17.08 -12.27
N ARG A 250 55.91 -17.16 -12.94
CA ARG A 250 56.61 -16.01 -13.60
C ARG A 250 56.87 -14.83 -12.65
N PRO A 251 57.71 -15.00 -11.61
CA PRO A 251 58.09 -13.91 -10.70
C PRO A 251 58.86 -12.80 -11.43
N ASN A 252 58.61 -11.54 -11.06
CA ASN A 252 59.38 -10.41 -11.57
C ASN A 252 60.73 -10.35 -10.85
N ILE A 253 61.82 -10.69 -11.56
CA ILE A 253 63.17 -10.75 -10.98
C ILE A 253 64.06 -9.69 -11.64
N PHE A 254 64.72 -8.87 -10.81
CA PHE A 254 65.79 -7.95 -11.20
C PHE A 254 67.13 -8.44 -10.67
N ILE A 255 68.20 -8.21 -11.44
CA ILE A 255 69.57 -8.51 -11.03
C ILE A 255 70.37 -7.21 -10.98
N LEU A 256 70.84 -6.86 -9.79
CA LEU A 256 71.75 -5.76 -9.56
C LEU A 256 73.17 -6.31 -9.35
N ASN A 257 74.01 -6.16 -10.36
CA ASN A 257 75.45 -6.38 -10.23
C ASN A 257 76.04 -5.17 -9.50
N ASN A 258 76.07 -5.26 -8.17
CA ASN A 258 76.48 -4.18 -7.27
C ASN A 258 78.01 -4.16 -7.11
N ARG A 259 78.54 -3.04 -6.59
CA ARG A 259 79.99 -2.76 -6.43
C ARG A 259 80.73 -2.59 -7.75
N TRP A 260 80.03 -2.12 -8.78
CA TRP A 260 80.62 -1.88 -10.10
C TRP A 260 81.65 -0.73 -10.12
N ASP A 261 81.82 0.00 -9.01
CA ASP A 261 82.94 0.91 -8.81
C ASP A 261 84.29 0.18 -8.76
N ALA A 262 84.34 -1.09 -8.31
CA ALA A 262 85.57 -1.85 -8.23
C ALA A 262 86.22 -2.07 -9.62
N SER A 263 85.41 -2.31 -10.66
CA SER A 263 85.92 -2.53 -12.02
C SER A 263 86.56 -1.28 -12.64
N ALA A 264 86.26 -0.08 -12.12
CA ALA A 264 86.91 1.14 -12.56
C ALA A 264 88.38 1.23 -12.15
N SER A 265 88.83 0.37 -11.21
CA SER A 265 90.25 0.21 -10.86
C SER A 265 91.04 -0.52 -11.95
N GLU A 266 90.36 -1.30 -12.81
CA GLU A 266 90.95 -2.12 -13.87
C GLU A 266 90.24 -1.86 -15.22
N PRO A 267 90.48 -0.70 -15.86
CA PRO A 267 89.75 -0.29 -17.07
C PRO A 267 89.97 -1.21 -18.28
N GLU A 268 91.12 -1.92 -18.34
CA GLU A 268 91.47 -2.82 -19.45
C GLU A 268 90.49 -4.00 -19.59
N TYR A 269 89.92 -4.47 -18.49
CA TYR A 269 89.02 -5.64 -18.46
C TYR A 269 87.55 -5.26 -18.26
N MET A 270 87.24 -3.99 -17.98
CA MET A 270 85.91 -3.53 -17.58
C MET A 270 84.81 -3.93 -18.57
N GLU A 271 85.04 -3.75 -19.87
CA GLU A 271 84.01 -4.02 -20.90
C GLU A 271 83.81 -5.52 -21.14
N GLU A 272 84.89 -6.30 -21.12
CA GLU A 272 84.84 -7.75 -21.26
C GLU A 272 84.16 -8.41 -20.06
N VAL A 273 84.49 -7.96 -18.85
CA VAL A 273 83.85 -8.40 -17.61
C VAL A 273 82.37 -8.02 -17.61
N ARG A 274 82.00 -6.79 -18.01
CA ARG A 274 80.58 -6.38 -18.13
C ARG A 274 79.81 -7.28 -19.09
N ARG A 275 80.39 -7.56 -20.26
CA ARG A 275 79.80 -8.44 -21.28
C ARG A 275 79.58 -9.85 -20.73
N GLN A 276 80.59 -10.41 -20.04
CA GLN A 276 80.50 -11.73 -19.43
C GLN A 276 79.41 -11.81 -18.36
N HIS A 277 79.33 -10.81 -17.46
CA HIS A 277 78.28 -10.76 -16.45
C HIS A 277 76.90 -10.58 -17.06
N MET A 278 76.77 -9.73 -18.09
CA MET A 278 75.51 -9.50 -18.79
C MET A 278 75.01 -10.78 -19.46
N GLU A 279 75.89 -11.50 -20.16
CA GLU A 279 75.54 -12.78 -20.80
C GLU A 279 75.14 -13.84 -19.78
N ARG A 280 75.89 -13.96 -18.67
CA ARG A 280 75.59 -14.92 -17.60
C ARG A 280 74.27 -14.61 -16.89
N CYS A 281 73.98 -13.34 -16.62
CA CYS A 281 72.71 -12.92 -16.02
C CYS A 281 71.55 -13.11 -17.00
N THR A 282 71.76 -12.82 -18.28
CA THR A 282 70.74 -13.02 -19.34
C THR A 282 70.41 -14.49 -19.49
N SER A 283 71.41 -15.36 -19.59
CA SER A 283 71.20 -16.81 -19.68
C SER A 283 70.49 -17.35 -18.44
N PHE A 284 70.79 -16.81 -17.26
CA PHE A 284 70.08 -17.19 -16.04
C PHE A 284 68.59 -16.81 -16.06
N LEU A 285 68.23 -15.57 -16.45
CA LEU A 285 66.82 -15.13 -16.47
C LEU A 285 66.01 -15.75 -17.62
N VAL A 286 66.64 -15.94 -18.79
CA VAL A 286 65.98 -16.38 -20.03
C VAL A 286 66.04 -17.89 -20.19
N ASP A 287 67.24 -18.48 -20.18
CA ASP A 287 67.44 -19.89 -20.52
C ASP A 287 67.21 -20.81 -19.32
N GLU A 288 67.62 -20.40 -18.11
CA GLU A 288 67.45 -21.21 -16.90
C GLU A 288 66.08 -21.02 -16.23
N LEU A 289 65.67 -19.77 -15.96
CA LEU A 289 64.41 -19.49 -15.25
C LEU A 289 63.19 -19.35 -16.18
N GLY A 290 63.39 -18.97 -17.45
CA GLY A 290 62.29 -18.79 -18.40
C GLY A 290 61.26 -17.71 -18.02
N VAL A 291 61.67 -16.72 -17.22
CA VAL A 291 60.74 -15.70 -16.69
C VAL A 291 60.56 -14.51 -17.63
N VAL A 292 61.59 -14.16 -18.40
CA VAL A 292 61.65 -13.00 -19.30
C VAL A 292 62.19 -13.37 -20.67
N ASP A 293 61.82 -12.60 -21.69
CA ASP A 293 62.37 -12.74 -23.04
C ASP A 293 63.75 -12.07 -23.14
N ARG A 294 64.58 -12.52 -24.10
CA ARG A 294 65.93 -11.98 -24.30
C ARG A 294 65.96 -10.48 -24.61
N ALA A 295 64.90 -9.95 -25.25
CA ALA A 295 64.74 -8.53 -25.50
C ALA A 295 64.43 -7.71 -24.22
N GLN A 296 63.80 -8.33 -23.21
CA GLN A 296 63.43 -7.70 -21.95
C GLN A 296 64.50 -7.83 -20.87
N ALA A 297 65.48 -8.74 -21.04
CA ALA A 297 66.55 -8.99 -20.07
C ALA A 297 67.39 -7.74 -19.76
N GLY A 298 67.63 -6.87 -20.76
CA GLY A 298 68.34 -5.60 -20.57
C GLY A 298 67.64 -4.65 -19.60
N ASP A 299 66.31 -4.71 -19.51
CA ASP A 299 65.50 -3.91 -18.59
C ASP A 299 65.39 -4.54 -17.19
N ARG A 300 66.11 -5.63 -16.91
CA ARG A 300 66.12 -6.35 -15.63
C ARG A 300 67.51 -6.49 -15.01
N ILE A 301 68.58 -6.30 -15.79
CA ILE A 301 69.96 -6.50 -15.36
C ILE A 301 70.69 -5.15 -15.38
N PHE A 302 71.21 -4.72 -14.23
CA PHE A 302 71.87 -3.42 -14.09
C PHE A 302 73.23 -3.53 -13.40
N PHE A 303 74.15 -2.63 -13.75
CA PHE A 303 75.50 -2.55 -13.19
C PHE A 303 75.67 -1.28 -12.37
N VAL A 304 75.69 -1.41 -11.04
CA VAL A 304 75.50 -0.27 -10.13
C VAL A 304 76.53 -0.22 -9.01
N SER A 305 76.71 0.97 -8.43
CA SER A 305 77.40 1.14 -7.15
C SER A 305 76.45 1.78 -6.14
N ALA A 306 75.81 0.95 -5.30
CA ALA A 306 74.87 1.44 -4.30
C ALA A 306 75.52 2.39 -3.27
N LYS A 307 76.83 2.20 -2.99
CA LYS A 307 77.57 3.01 -2.02
C LYS A 307 77.80 4.44 -2.54
N GLU A 308 78.13 4.59 -3.82
CA GLU A 308 78.25 5.89 -4.46
C GLU A 308 76.90 6.61 -4.50
N VAL A 309 75.84 5.91 -4.90
CA VAL A 309 74.48 6.47 -4.99
C VAL A 309 73.98 6.94 -3.62
N LEU A 310 74.14 6.12 -2.58
CA LEU A 310 73.76 6.48 -1.22
C LEU A 310 74.52 7.73 -0.73
N SER A 311 75.84 7.76 -0.94
CA SER A 311 76.68 8.88 -0.49
C SER A 311 76.30 10.18 -1.20
N ALA A 312 76.07 10.11 -2.51
CA ALA A 312 75.64 11.26 -3.31
C ALA A 312 74.25 11.77 -2.90
N ARG A 313 73.28 10.87 -2.61
CA ARG A 313 71.93 11.25 -2.17
C ARG A 313 71.93 11.88 -0.78
N ILE A 314 72.74 11.36 0.15
CA ILE A 314 72.88 11.96 1.50
C ILE A 314 73.48 13.37 1.39
N GLN A 315 74.52 13.55 0.58
CA GLN A 315 75.12 14.87 0.36
C GLN A 315 74.12 15.83 -0.31
N LYS A 316 73.38 15.37 -1.31
CA LYS A 316 72.32 16.15 -1.96
C LYS A 316 71.23 16.58 -0.99
N ALA A 317 70.77 15.67 -0.12
CA ALA A 317 69.78 15.96 0.91
C ALA A 317 70.29 17.00 1.93
N GLN A 318 71.61 17.04 2.16
CA GLN A 318 72.28 18.04 3.00
C GLN A 318 72.64 19.34 2.26
N GLY A 319 72.30 19.47 0.97
CA GLY A 319 72.58 20.66 0.16
C GLY A 319 74.01 20.74 -0.40
N MET A 320 74.78 19.64 -0.34
CA MET A 320 76.14 19.53 -0.89
C MET A 320 76.12 18.95 -2.32
N PRO A 321 77.15 19.22 -3.16
CA PRO A 321 77.21 18.70 -4.52
C PRO A 321 77.33 17.17 -4.57
N GLU A 322 76.56 16.53 -5.47
CA GLU A 322 76.47 15.08 -5.63
C GLU A 322 77.81 14.39 -5.96
N GLY A 323 78.76 15.13 -6.51
CA GLY A 323 80.08 14.61 -6.90
C GLY A 323 80.97 14.22 -5.71
N GLY A 324 80.66 14.65 -4.49
CA GLY A 324 81.39 14.25 -3.29
C GLY A 324 81.16 12.79 -2.86
N GLY A 325 80.24 12.07 -3.52
CA GLY A 325 79.97 10.65 -3.30
C GLY A 325 80.69 9.72 -4.28
N ALA A 326 81.43 10.25 -5.26
CA ALA A 326 82.15 9.46 -6.24
C ALA A 326 83.35 8.73 -5.61
N LEU A 327 83.45 7.42 -5.85
CA LEU A 327 84.56 6.59 -5.38
C LEU A 327 85.56 6.30 -6.50
N ALA A 328 85.09 6.27 -7.74
CA ALA A 328 85.92 6.03 -8.92
C ALA A 328 85.44 6.83 -10.14
N GLU A 329 86.27 6.87 -11.19
CA GLU A 329 85.88 7.47 -12.48
C GLU A 329 84.62 6.77 -13.05
N GLY A 330 83.78 7.50 -13.79
CA GLY A 330 82.53 6.97 -14.35
C GLY A 330 81.33 6.97 -13.39
N PHE A 331 81.41 7.68 -12.25
CA PHE A 331 80.30 7.84 -11.29
C PHE A 331 78.95 8.20 -11.94
N GLN A 332 78.95 9.15 -12.89
CA GLN A 332 77.72 9.59 -13.57
C GLN A 332 77.04 8.46 -14.35
N VAL A 333 77.82 7.56 -14.97
CA VAL A 333 77.28 6.41 -15.72
C VAL A 333 76.60 5.43 -14.76
N ARG A 334 77.24 5.13 -13.62
CA ARG A 334 76.68 4.23 -12.60
C ARG A 334 75.46 4.82 -11.90
N MET A 335 75.46 6.14 -11.66
CA MET A 335 74.30 6.85 -11.12
C MET A 335 73.12 6.80 -12.09
N PHE A 336 73.35 7.04 -13.39
CA PHE A 336 72.32 6.95 -14.42
C PHE A 336 71.76 5.53 -14.55
N GLU A 337 72.62 4.50 -14.50
CA GLU A 337 72.19 3.10 -14.51
C GLU A 337 71.28 2.77 -13.31
N PHE A 338 71.61 3.28 -12.11
CA PHE A 338 70.77 3.09 -10.92
C PHE A 338 69.42 3.79 -11.03
N GLN A 339 69.38 5.00 -11.59
CA GLN A 339 68.11 5.71 -11.86
C GLN A 339 67.25 4.98 -12.90
N ASN A 340 67.87 4.38 -13.93
CA ASN A 340 67.18 3.54 -14.89
C ASN A 340 66.60 2.29 -14.24
N PHE A 341 67.35 1.65 -13.35
CA PHE A 341 66.86 0.55 -12.53
C PHE A 341 65.63 0.97 -11.73
N GLU A 342 65.70 2.06 -10.96
CA GLU A 342 64.58 2.53 -10.14
C GLU A 342 63.34 2.81 -10.99
N ARG A 343 63.51 3.46 -12.14
CA ARG A 343 62.39 3.73 -13.05
C ARG A 343 61.74 2.45 -13.57
N ARG A 344 62.54 1.49 -14.06
CA ARG A 344 62.04 0.20 -14.57
C ARG A 344 61.41 -0.64 -13.46
N PHE A 345 61.97 -0.57 -12.27
CA PHE A 345 61.45 -1.20 -11.07
C PHE A 345 60.09 -0.62 -10.68
N GLU A 346 59.95 0.71 -10.58
CA GLU A 346 58.71 1.40 -10.24
C GLU A 346 57.60 1.13 -11.28
N GLU A 347 57.94 1.15 -12.57
CA GLU A 347 57.01 0.80 -13.67
C GLU A 347 56.54 -0.66 -13.55
N CYS A 348 57.47 -1.61 -13.30
CA CYS A 348 57.15 -3.03 -13.20
C CYS A 348 56.31 -3.36 -11.97
N ILE A 349 56.70 -2.85 -10.79
CA ILE A 349 56.03 -3.18 -9.52
C ILE A 349 54.62 -2.59 -9.46
N SER A 350 54.43 -1.36 -9.92
CA SER A 350 53.12 -0.72 -9.91
C SER A 350 52.11 -1.45 -10.78
N GLN A 351 52.48 -1.85 -12.00
CA GLN A 351 51.61 -2.61 -12.90
C GLN A 351 51.35 -4.03 -12.38
N SER A 352 52.40 -4.73 -11.96
CA SER A 352 52.28 -6.11 -11.46
C SER A 352 51.43 -6.17 -10.19
N ALA A 353 51.69 -5.30 -9.22
CA ALA A 353 50.95 -5.29 -7.96
C ALA A 353 49.48 -4.91 -8.14
N VAL A 354 49.15 -3.94 -9.02
CA VAL A 354 47.75 -3.62 -9.33
C VAL A 354 47.01 -4.86 -9.82
N LYS A 355 47.62 -5.63 -10.73
CA LYS A 355 47.02 -6.84 -11.27
C LYS A 355 46.90 -7.95 -10.22
N THR A 356 48.00 -8.37 -9.62
CA THR A 356 48.03 -9.48 -8.65
C THR A 356 47.16 -9.18 -7.43
N LYS A 357 47.11 -7.92 -7.00
CA LYS A 357 46.42 -7.53 -5.77
C LYS A 357 44.96 -7.11 -5.98
N PHE A 358 44.53 -6.62 -7.13
CA PHE A 358 43.14 -6.12 -7.29
C PHE A 358 42.28 -6.94 -8.25
N GLU A 359 42.85 -7.74 -9.15
CA GLU A 359 42.09 -8.50 -10.16
C GLU A 359 41.07 -9.45 -9.53
N GLN A 360 41.49 -10.31 -8.59
CA GLN A 360 40.59 -11.28 -7.94
C GLN A 360 39.44 -10.61 -7.19
N HIS A 361 39.73 -9.51 -6.48
CA HIS A 361 38.70 -8.77 -5.73
C HIS A 361 37.74 -8.05 -6.67
N THR A 362 38.24 -7.53 -7.79
CA THR A 362 37.40 -6.92 -8.84
C THR A 362 36.44 -7.96 -9.43
N VAL A 363 36.92 -9.16 -9.76
CA VAL A 363 36.08 -10.27 -10.23
C VAL A 363 35.05 -10.66 -9.18
N ARG A 364 35.47 -10.75 -7.90
CA ARG A 364 34.56 -11.10 -6.81
C ARG A 364 33.49 -10.03 -6.59
N ALA A 365 33.83 -8.75 -6.68
CA ALA A 365 32.89 -7.64 -6.60
C ALA A 365 31.85 -7.70 -7.73
N LYS A 366 32.27 -8.00 -8.97
CA LYS A 366 31.35 -8.19 -10.10
C LYS A 366 30.37 -9.33 -9.85
N GLN A 367 30.85 -10.48 -9.36
CA GLN A 367 29.99 -11.61 -9.01
C GLN A 367 28.95 -11.23 -7.93
N ILE A 368 29.38 -10.55 -6.86
CA ILE A 368 28.47 -10.14 -5.79
C ILE A 368 27.43 -9.13 -6.31
N ALA A 369 27.86 -8.13 -7.08
CA ALA A 369 26.95 -7.15 -7.67
C ALA A 369 25.93 -7.81 -8.59
N GLU A 370 26.35 -8.82 -9.38
CA GLU A 370 25.49 -9.57 -10.28
C GLU A 370 24.46 -10.44 -9.55
N GLU A 371 24.85 -11.15 -8.49
CA GLU A 371 23.90 -11.94 -7.70
C GLU A 371 22.86 -11.05 -7.00
N VAL A 372 23.28 -9.93 -6.41
CA VAL A 372 22.33 -8.96 -5.81
C VAL A 372 21.42 -8.38 -6.88
N ARG A 373 21.94 -8.07 -8.08
CA ARG A 373 21.14 -7.62 -9.23
C ARG A 373 20.08 -8.64 -9.61
N ARG A 374 20.46 -9.92 -9.70
CA ARG A 374 19.55 -11.03 -10.01
C ARG A 374 18.45 -11.18 -8.96
N ILE A 375 18.77 -11.05 -7.67
CA ILE A 375 17.76 -11.06 -6.59
C ILE A 375 16.77 -9.91 -6.76
N MET A 376 17.25 -8.70 -7.07
CA MET A 376 16.39 -7.53 -7.33
C MET A 376 15.51 -7.73 -8.57
N ASP A 377 16.02 -8.38 -9.62
CA ASP A 377 15.26 -8.73 -10.81
C ASP A 377 14.15 -9.75 -10.51
N CYS A 378 14.45 -10.81 -9.75
CA CYS A 378 13.45 -11.78 -9.32
C CYS A 378 12.33 -11.12 -8.51
N LEU A 379 12.68 -10.26 -7.56
CA LEU A 379 11.71 -9.52 -6.75
C LEU A 379 10.88 -8.55 -7.61
N HIS A 380 11.49 -7.87 -8.58
CA HIS A 380 10.78 -6.99 -9.50
C HIS A 380 9.75 -7.76 -10.35
N VAL A 381 10.12 -8.94 -10.84
CA VAL A 381 9.21 -9.81 -11.62
C VAL A 381 8.08 -10.34 -10.75
N ALA A 382 8.38 -10.87 -9.55
CA ALA A 382 7.37 -11.37 -8.63
C ALA A 382 6.35 -10.29 -8.23
N ALA A 383 6.83 -9.07 -7.92
CA ALA A 383 5.95 -7.95 -7.62
C ALA A 383 5.10 -7.52 -8.83
N GLN A 384 5.66 -7.57 -10.05
CA GLN A 384 4.92 -7.27 -11.27
C GLN A 384 3.81 -8.30 -11.52
N GLU A 385 4.09 -9.60 -11.34
CA GLU A 385 3.10 -10.67 -11.50
C GLU A 385 1.95 -10.51 -10.50
N GLN A 386 2.27 -10.28 -9.23
CA GLN A 386 1.26 -10.05 -8.19
C GLN A 386 0.44 -8.78 -8.45
N ARG A 387 1.06 -7.73 -8.98
CA ARG A 387 0.38 -6.48 -9.36
C ARG A 387 -0.62 -6.71 -10.49
N VAL A 388 -0.24 -7.47 -11.52
CA VAL A 388 -1.15 -7.83 -12.62
C VAL A 388 -2.33 -8.63 -12.08
N TYR A 389 -2.08 -9.61 -11.20
CA TYR A 389 -3.15 -10.37 -10.55
C TYR A 389 -4.10 -9.46 -9.74
N CYS A 390 -3.57 -8.52 -8.95
CA CYS A 390 -4.40 -7.57 -8.19
C CYS A 390 -5.25 -6.67 -9.10
N LEU A 391 -4.71 -6.25 -10.25
CA LEU A 391 -5.44 -5.44 -11.23
C LEU A 391 -6.57 -6.24 -11.90
N GLU A 392 -6.32 -7.49 -12.29
CA GLU A 392 -7.35 -8.36 -12.85
C GLU A 392 -8.48 -8.61 -11.85
N MET A 393 -8.13 -8.91 -10.59
CA MET A 393 -9.11 -9.05 -9.51
C MET A 393 -9.87 -7.75 -9.24
N GLN A 394 -9.19 -6.60 -9.28
CA GLN A 394 -9.85 -5.32 -9.11
C GLN A 394 -10.88 -5.06 -10.22
N GLU A 395 -10.52 -5.31 -11.47
CA GLU A 395 -11.39 -5.14 -12.63
C GLU A 395 -12.62 -6.04 -12.52
N GLU A 396 -12.43 -7.32 -12.17
CA GLU A 396 -13.55 -8.26 -11.95
C GLU A 396 -14.52 -7.76 -10.85
N ARG A 397 -14.00 -7.27 -9.72
CA ARG A 397 -14.82 -6.75 -8.63
C ARG A 397 -15.53 -5.46 -9.03
N GLN A 398 -14.86 -4.59 -9.77
CA GLN A 398 -15.43 -3.33 -10.27
C GLN A 398 -16.55 -3.58 -11.28
N GLU A 399 -16.37 -4.53 -12.19
CA GLU A 399 -17.42 -4.96 -13.13
C GLU A 399 -18.61 -5.56 -12.40
N ARG A 400 -18.36 -6.40 -11.39
CA ARG A 400 -19.42 -7.00 -10.57
C ARG A 400 -20.21 -5.93 -9.80
N LEU A 401 -19.53 -4.95 -9.23
CA LEU A 401 -20.14 -3.80 -8.55
C LEU A 401 -21.02 -3.01 -9.54
N GLY A 402 -20.47 -2.69 -10.72
CA GLY A 402 -21.21 -1.99 -11.77
C GLY A 402 -22.41 -2.77 -12.32
N PHE A 403 -22.34 -4.10 -12.34
CA PHE A 403 -23.49 -4.96 -12.66
C PHE A 403 -24.57 -4.88 -11.57
N ILE A 404 -24.19 -4.97 -10.29
CA ILE A 404 -25.12 -4.90 -9.16
C ILE A 404 -25.83 -3.54 -9.15
N ASP A 405 -25.09 -2.43 -9.30
CA ASP A 405 -25.68 -1.08 -9.33
C ASP A 405 -26.74 -0.94 -10.44
N LYS A 406 -26.40 -1.35 -11.68
CA LYS A 406 -27.34 -1.30 -12.81
C LYS A 406 -28.57 -2.17 -12.60
N GLN A 407 -28.41 -3.38 -12.07
CA GLN A 407 -29.54 -4.28 -11.81
C GLN A 407 -30.42 -3.78 -10.67
N LEU A 408 -29.81 -3.25 -9.60
CA LEU A 408 -30.54 -2.69 -8.46
C LEU A 408 -31.38 -1.47 -8.89
N ASP A 409 -30.85 -0.60 -9.74
CA ASP A 409 -31.61 0.53 -10.29
C ASP A 409 -32.83 0.08 -11.11
N LEU A 410 -32.65 -0.91 -11.99
CA LEU A 410 -33.73 -1.47 -12.82
C LEU A 410 -34.81 -2.14 -11.97
N LEU A 411 -34.41 -2.99 -11.02
CA LEU A 411 -35.32 -3.67 -10.10
C LEU A 411 -36.05 -2.67 -9.20
N THR A 412 -35.33 -1.66 -8.69
CA THR A 412 -35.94 -0.60 -7.88
C THR A 412 -37.02 0.15 -8.63
N HIS A 413 -36.79 0.47 -9.90
CA HIS A 413 -37.80 1.13 -10.73
C HIS A 413 -39.01 0.21 -10.99
N ASN A 414 -38.76 -1.05 -11.37
CA ASN A 414 -39.81 -2.03 -11.65
C ASN A 414 -40.69 -2.29 -10.41
N TYR A 415 -40.08 -2.59 -9.27
CA TYR A 415 -40.84 -2.89 -8.05
C TYR A 415 -41.57 -1.66 -7.50
N LYS A 416 -41.05 -0.44 -7.66
CA LYS A 416 -41.83 0.78 -7.32
C LYS A 416 -43.09 0.92 -8.17
N LEU A 417 -43.04 0.59 -9.46
CA LEU A 417 -44.22 0.57 -10.33
C LEU A 417 -45.18 -0.56 -9.94
N LYS A 418 -44.64 -1.75 -9.66
CA LYS A 418 -45.44 -2.91 -9.27
C LYS A 418 -46.17 -2.73 -7.95
N ILE A 419 -45.49 -2.15 -6.95
CA ILE A 419 -46.11 -1.79 -5.67
C ILE A 419 -47.29 -0.84 -5.92
N LYS A 420 -47.11 0.20 -6.75
CA LYS A 420 -48.19 1.14 -7.11
C LYS A 420 -49.39 0.43 -7.75
N GLU A 421 -49.15 -0.42 -8.75
CA GLU A 421 -50.19 -1.19 -9.44
C GLU A 421 -51.00 -2.06 -8.47
N ILE A 422 -50.33 -2.75 -7.54
CA ILE A 422 -50.99 -3.60 -6.54
C ILE A 422 -51.78 -2.75 -5.53
N THR A 423 -51.25 -1.62 -5.08
CA THR A 423 -51.98 -0.71 -4.18
C THR A 423 -53.26 -0.16 -4.82
N GLU A 424 -53.20 0.22 -6.09
CA GLU A 424 -54.38 0.70 -6.83
C GLU A 424 -55.41 -0.42 -7.00
N GLU A 425 -54.97 -1.65 -7.29
CA GLU A 425 -55.84 -2.81 -7.41
C GLU A 425 -56.48 -3.20 -6.06
N VAL A 426 -55.74 -3.15 -4.97
CA VAL A 426 -56.27 -3.40 -3.60
C VAL A 426 -57.31 -2.35 -3.22
N GLU A 427 -57.03 -1.07 -3.48
CA GLU A 427 -57.99 0.01 -3.21
C GLU A 427 -59.30 -0.21 -3.98
N ARG A 428 -59.20 -0.57 -5.27
CA ARG A 428 -60.34 -0.88 -6.13
C ARG A 428 -61.12 -2.10 -5.64
N GLN A 429 -60.44 -3.19 -5.28
CA GLN A 429 -61.06 -4.42 -4.80
C GLN A 429 -61.80 -4.22 -3.47
N VAL A 430 -61.16 -3.56 -2.50
CA VAL A 430 -61.76 -3.28 -1.19
C VAL A 430 -62.94 -2.31 -1.34
N SER A 431 -62.81 -1.27 -2.16
CA SER A 431 -63.89 -0.32 -2.41
C SER A 431 -65.10 -0.99 -3.08
N HIS A 432 -64.86 -1.87 -4.05
CA HIS A 432 -65.91 -2.62 -4.73
C HIS A 432 -66.61 -3.61 -3.78
N ALA A 433 -65.85 -4.40 -3.04
CA ALA A 433 -66.39 -5.37 -2.09
C ALA A 433 -67.20 -4.68 -0.99
N MET A 434 -66.72 -3.54 -0.48
CA MET A 434 -67.44 -2.77 0.53
C MET A 434 -68.74 -2.17 -0.04
N ALA A 435 -68.72 -1.65 -1.27
CA ALA A 435 -69.93 -1.15 -1.92
C ALA A 435 -70.98 -2.25 -2.15
N GLU A 436 -70.56 -3.48 -2.48
CA GLU A 436 -71.46 -4.63 -2.61
C GLU A 436 -72.04 -5.07 -1.26
N GLU A 437 -71.22 -5.09 -0.20
CA GLU A 437 -71.69 -5.43 1.15
C GLU A 437 -72.64 -4.37 1.71
N ILE A 438 -72.41 -3.07 1.42
CA ILE A 438 -73.35 -2.00 1.78
C ILE A 438 -74.72 -2.21 1.09
N ARG A 439 -74.75 -2.69 -0.16
CA ARG A 439 -76.02 -3.04 -0.83
C ARG A 439 -76.72 -4.24 -0.19
N ARG A 440 -75.98 -5.15 0.44
CA ARG A 440 -76.49 -6.33 1.15
C ARG A 440 -76.69 -6.10 2.65
N LEU A 441 -76.45 -4.87 3.13
CA LEU A 441 -76.59 -4.50 4.54
C LEU A 441 -77.97 -4.83 5.11
N SER A 442 -79.02 -4.77 4.28
CA SER A 442 -80.37 -5.16 4.68
C SER A 442 -80.47 -6.59 5.18
N VAL A 443 -79.72 -7.52 4.58
CA VAL A 443 -79.71 -8.94 4.97
C VAL A 443 -79.02 -9.10 6.33
N LEU A 444 -77.86 -8.46 6.50
CA LEU A 444 -77.11 -8.48 7.75
C LEU A 444 -77.90 -7.89 8.94
N VAL A 445 -78.68 -6.83 8.70
CA VAL A 445 -79.53 -6.20 9.73
C VAL A 445 -80.80 -7.02 10.00
N GLU A 446 -81.31 -7.76 9.01
CA GLU A 446 -82.45 -8.67 9.19
C GLU A 446 -82.09 -9.90 10.02
N ASP A 447 -80.87 -10.43 9.84
CA ASP A 447 -80.33 -11.58 10.58
C ASP A 447 -80.08 -11.30 12.07
N PHE A 448 -80.13 -10.03 12.49
CA PHE A 448 -79.97 -9.65 13.89
C PHE A 448 -81.19 -10.02 14.75
N GLN A 449 -80.98 -10.93 15.70
CA GLN A 449 -82.01 -11.47 16.60
C GLN A 449 -81.80 -10.98 18.05
N LEU A 450 -82.52 -9.93 18.44
CA LEU A 450 -82.58 -9.39 19.80
C LEU A 450 -84.00 -8.86 20.08
N ASP A 451 -84.49 -9.00 21.31
CA ASP A 451 -85.87 -8.62 21.65
C ASP A 451 -86.05 -7.10 21.61
N PHE A 452 -86.90 -6.64 20.69
CA PHE A 452 -87.18 -5.22 20.50
C PHE A 452 -88.23 -4.71 21.49
N HIS A 453 -87.87 -3.70 22.30
CA HIS A 453 -88.79 -3.05 23.25
C HIS A 453 -88.83 -1.52 23.11
N PRO A 454 -90.00 -0.85 23.19
CA PRO A 454 -90.12 0.59 22.90
C PRO A 454 -89.53 1.55 23.96
N SER A 455 -88.91 1.04 25.03
CA SER A 455 -88.35 1.87 26.10
C SER A 455 -87.00 2.47 25.71
N GLN A 456 -86.79 3.77 25.99
CA GLN A 456 -85.57 4.48 25.57
C GLN A 456 -84.24 3.88 26.04
N VAL A 457 -84.21 3.21 27.20
CA VAL A 457 -82.98 2.57 27.71
C VAL A 457 -82.64 1.31 26.90
N VAL A 458 -83.64 0.47 26.59
CA VAL A 458 -83.47 -0.77 25.81
C VAL A 458 -83.12 -0.47 24.36
N ILE A 459 -83.67 0.61 23.80
CA ILE A 459 -83.34 1.09 22.45
C ILE A 459 -81.85 1.46 22.32
N LYS A 460 -81.27 2.15 23.32
CA LYS A 460 -79.85 2.49 23.30
C LYS A 460 -78.94 1.26 23.33
N VAL A 461 -79.29 0.26 24.14
CA VAL A 461 -78.56 -1.03 24.21
C VAL A 461 -78.70 -1.79 22.88
N TYR A 462 -79.91 -1.82 22.32
CA TYR A 462 -80.19 -2.43 21.03
C TYR A 462 -79.41 -1.77 19.89
N LYS A 463 -79.28 -0.43 19.89
CA LYS A 463 -78.49 0.35 18.92
C LYS A 463 -77.01 0.00 18.99
N ASN A 464 -76.42 -0.02 20.19
CA ASN A 464 -75.01 -0.34 20.38
C ASN A 464 -74.69 -1.80 19.97
N GLU A 465 -75.54 -2.77 20.34
CA GLU A 465 -75.34 -4.16 19.91
C GLU A 465 -75.57 -4.35 18.41
N LEU A 466 -76.49 -3.60 17.80
CA LEU A 466 -76.68 -3.62 16.35
C LEU A 466 -75.48 -3.02 15.61
N HIS A 467 -74.93 -1.91 16.09
CA HIS A 467 -73.71 -1.33 15.53
C HIS A 467 -72.54 -2.31 15.60
N ARG A 468 -72.32 -2.94 16.77
CA ARG A 468 -71.28 -3.97 16.94
C ARG A 468 -71.51 -5.17 16.03
N HIS A 469 -72.75 -5.64 15.90
CA HIS A 469 -73.08 -6.76 15.01
C HIS A 469 -72.81 -6.41 13.54
N VAL A 470 -73.15 -5.19 13.11
CA VAL A 470 -72.91 -4.72 11.74
C VAL A 470 -71.41 -4.54 11.49
N GLU A 471 -70.65 -4.01 12.45
CA GLU A 471 -69.20 -3.84 12.34
C GLU A 471 -68.48 -5.20 12.27
N GLU A 472 -68.80 -6.12 13.18
CA GLU A 472 -68.25 -7.48 13.16
C GLU A 472 -68.66 -8.25 11.91
N GLY A 473 -69.92 -8.12 11.48
CA GLY A 473 -70.45 -8.79 10.29
C GLY A 473 -69.84 -8.27 8.99
N LEU A 474 -69.78 -6.94 8.83
CA LEU A 474 -69.15 -6.30 7.68
C LEU A 474 -67.64 -6.56 7.65
N GLY A 475 -66.96 -6.49 8.80
CA GLY A 475 -65.54 -6.83 8.92
C GLY A 475 -65.23 -8.30 8.56
N ARG A 476 -66.05 -9.26 9.03
CA ARG A 476 -65.91 -10.68 8.67
C ARG A 476 -66.15 -10.93 7.18
N ASN A 477 -67.22 -10.38 6.62
CA ASN A 477 -67.54 -10.55 5.19
C ASN A 477 -66.47 -9.94 4.29
N MET A 478 -65.94 -8.77 4.65
CA MET A 478 -64.84 -8.12 3.94
C MET A 478 -63.55 -8.95 4.05
N SER A 479 -63.25 -9.49 5.23
CA SER A 479 -62.10 -10.37 5.43
C SER A 479 -62.21 -11.64 4.57
N GLU A 480 -63.34 -12.34 4.58
CA GLU A 480 -63.52 -13.56 3.78
C GLU A 480 -63.37 -13.32 2.28
N ARG A 481 -63.91 -12.21 1.76
CA ARG A 481 -63.86 -11.89 0.33
C ARG A 481 -62.53 -11.33 -0.15
N CYS A 482 -61.91 -10.44 0.64
CA CYS A 482 -60.75 -9.69 0.18
C CYS A 482 -59.44 -10.23 0.77
N SER A 483 -59.42 -10.76 1.99
CA SER A 483 -58.16 -11.13 2.65
C SER A 483 -57.42 -12.24 1.93
N SER A 484 -58.12 -13.27 1.41
CA SER A 484 -57.49 -14.38 0.69
C SER A 484 -56.84 -13.92 -0.62
N ALA A 485 -57.54 -13.13 -1.43
CA ALA A 485 -57.05 -12.60 -2.69
C ALA A 485 -55.88 -11.62 -2.50
N ILE A 486 -56.01 -10.69 -1.53
CA ILE A 486 -54.96 -9.70 -1.25
C ILE A 486 -53.72 -10.38 -0.67
N THR A 487 -53.88 -11.33 0.25
CA THR A 487 -52.74 -12.07 0.84
C THR A 487 -52.01 -12.90 -0.21
N ALA A 488 -52.73 -13.55 -1.14
CA ALA A 488 -52.11 -14.30 -2.22
C ALA A 488 -51.33 -13.37 -3.18
N SER A 489 -51.90 -12.22 -3.55
CA SER A 489 -51.23 -11.20 -4.38
C SER A 489 -49.98 -10.63 -3.70
N LEU A 490 -50.08 -10.33 -2.39
CA LEU A 490 -48.96 -9.86 -1.58
C LEU A 490 -47.82 -10.88 -1.53
N GLN A 491 -48.14 -12.15 -1.24
CA GLN A 491 -47.16 -13.23 -1.19
C GLN A 491 -46.48 -13.48 -2.54
N ALA A 492 -47.24 -13.46 -3.64
CA ALA A 492 -46.69 -13.62 -4.98
C ALA A 492 -45.68 -12.50 -5.30
N THR A 493 -46.02 -11.26 -4.95
CA THR A 493 -45.17 -10.09 -5.18
C THR A 493 -43.91 -10.10 -4.31
N GLN A 494 -44.05 -10.48 -3.03
CA GLN A 494 -42.91 -10.65 -2.13
C GLN A 494 -41.95 -11.73 -2.66
N GLN A 495 -42.49 -12.86 -3.14
CA GLN A 495 -41.68 -13.92 -3.72
C GLN A 495 -40.96 -13.46 -4.99
N GLU A 496 -41.64 -12.72 -5.87
CA GLU A 496 -41.04 -12.14 -7.08
C GLU A 496 -39.93 -11.13 -6.76
N MET A 497 -40.10 -10.32 -5.71
CA MET A 497 -39.05 -9.41 -5.21
C MET A 497 -37.83 -10.19 -4.70
N ILE A 498 -38.05 -11.24 -3.92
CA ILE A 498 -36.98 -12.09 -3.40
C ILE A 498 -36.23 -12.77 -4.56
N ASP A 499 -36.95 -13.37 -5.50
CA ASP A 499 -36.37 -14.11 -6.62
C ASP A 499 -35.59 -13.19 -7.58
N GLY A 500 -36.02 -11.93 -7.76
CA GLY A 500 -35.29 -10.94 -8.55
C GLY A 500 -34.03 -10.40 -7.88
N LEU A 501 -34.00 -10.29 -6.54
CA LEU A 501 -32.85 -9.78 -5.78
C LEU A 501 -31.83 -10.86 -5.39
N LYS A 502 -32.24 -12.14 -5.33
CA LYS A 502 -31.40 -13.31 -5.01
C LYS A 502 -30.11 -13.44 -5.86
N PRO A 503 -30.10 -13.16 -7.18
CA PRO A 503 -28.89 -13.26 -8.01
C PRO A 503 -27.83 -12.18 -7.71
N LEU A 504 -28.24 -11.05 -7.12
CA LEU A 504 -27.33 -9.95 -6.77
C LEU A 504 -26.53 -10.25 -5.50
N LEU A 505 -27.05 -11.14 -4.66
CA LEU A 505 -26.46 -11.48 -3.37
C LEU A 505 -25.37 -12.57 -3.47
N PRO A 506 -24.43 -12.61 -2.50
CA PRO A 506 -23.37 -13.61 -2.43
C PRO A 506 -23.93 -15.03 -2.23
N ALA A 507 -23.22 -16.03 -2.76
CA ALA A 507 -23.58 -17.45 -2.64
C ALA A 507 -23.98 -17.94 -1.22
N PRO A 508 -23.27 -17.57 -0.12
CA PRO A 508 -23.65 -18.01 1.23
C PRO A 508 -24.97 -17.40 1.73
N LEU A 509 -25.30 -16.17 1.31
CA LEU A 509 -26.52 -15.47 1.72
C LEU A 509 -27.75 -15.96 0.94
N ARG A 510 -27.58 -16.48 -0.28
CA ARG A 510 -28.69 -17.00 -1.12
C ARG A 510 -29.51 -18.10 -0.45
N ALA A 511 -28.90 -18.89 0.44
CA ALA A 511 -29.58 -19.96 1.18
C ALA A 511 -30.20 -19.49 2.51
N GLN A 512 -29.77 -18.34 3.03
CA GLN A 512 -30.18 -17.82 4.33
C GLN A 512 -31.33 -16.80 4.25
N ILE A 513 -31.56 -16.18 3.09
CA ILE A 513 -32.66 -15.22 2.88
C ILE A 513 -34.04 -15.85 3.15
N ASP A 514 -34.23 -17.11 2.77
CA ASP A 514 -35.46 -17.85 3.02
C ASP A 514 -35.72 -18.07 4.53
N LEU A 515 -34.69 -17.95 5.38
CA LEU A 515 -34.74 -18.08 6.83
C LEU A 515 -34.81 -16.73 7.57
N LEU A 516 -34.27 -15.67 6.96
CA LEU A 516 -34.13 -14.34 7.56
C LEU A 516 -35.39 -13.47 7.39
N LEU A 517 -36.21 -13.72 6.38
CA LEU A 517 -37.47 -13.00 6.18
C LEU A 517 -38.57 -13.63 7.04
N PRO A 518 -39.11 -12.92 8.05
CA PRO A 518 -40.26 -13.41 8.80
C PRO A 518 -41.43 -13.54 7.83
N ARG A 519 -41.91 -14.76 7.59
CA ARG A 519 -43.24 -14.98 6.98
C ARG A 519 -44.30 -14.59 8.01
N GLN A 520 -44.36 -13.33 8.41
CA GLN A 520 -45.45 -12.83 9.24
C GLN A 520 -46.73 -12.94 8.42
N ARG A 521 -47.77 -13.53 9.03
CA ARG A 521 -49.11 -13.55 8.45
C ARG A 521 -49.65 -12.13 8.51
N PHE A 522 -49.48 -11.39 7.42
CA PHE A 522 -50.13 -10.09 7.25
C PHE A 522 -51.65 -10.29 7.36
N SER A 523 -52.28 -9.55 8.28
CA SER A 523 -53.73 -9.54 8.45
C SER A 523 -54.24 -8.11 8.25
N LEU A 524 -55.03 -7.92 7.20
CA LEU A 524 -55.68 -6.65 6.90
C LEU A 524 -56.67 -6.28 8.00
N SER A 525 -56.53 -5.09 8.58
CA SER A 525 -57.48 -4.55 9.54
C SER A 525 -58.45 -3.58 8.86
N TYR A 526 -59.72 -3.97 8.78
CA TYR A 526 -60.82 -3.15 8.27
C TYR A 526 -61.41 -2.35 9.43
N ASP A 527 -60.86 -1.17 9.72
CA ASP A 527 -61.35 -0.31 10.80
C ASP A 527 -62.53 0.56 10.30
N LEU A 528 -63.75 0.14 10.65
CA LEU A 528 -65.00 0.73 10.13
C LEU A 528 -65.65 1.69 11.13
N ASN A 529 -65.33 1.59 12.43
CA ASN A 529 -65.79 2.47 13.51
C ASN A 529 -67.29 2.83 13.41
N CYS A 530 -68.15 1.81 13.20
CA CYS A 530 -69.57 2.02 12.92
C CYS A 530 -70.28 2.70 14.10
N ASP A 531 -69.80 2.49 15.33
CA ASP A 531 -70.29 3.14 16.54
C ASP A 531 -70.21 4.66 16.50
N ARG A 532 -69.13 5.23 15.95
CA ARG A 532 -68.96 6.67 15.80
C ARG A 532 -69.70 7.19 14.56
N LEU A 533 -69.70 6.42 13.49
CA LEU A 533 -70.33 6.78 12.22
C LEU A 533 -71.85 6.89 12.33
N CYS A 534 -72.47 6.04 13.16
CA CYS A 534 -73.91 5.95 13.34
C CYS A 534 -74.43 6.57 14.67
N ALA A 535 -73.58 7.30 15.39
CA ALA A 535 -73.93 7.91 16.69
C ALA A 535 -75.12 8.89 16.58
N ASP A 536 -75.19 9.67 15.51
CA ASP A 536 -76.20 10.71 15.27
C ASP A 536 -77.55 10.18 14.77
N PHE A 537 -77.70 8.85 14.59
CA PHE A 537 -78.96 8.26 14.16
C PHE A 537 -80.09 8.53 15.18
N GLN A 538 -81.13 9.26 14.73
CA GLN A 538 -82.36 9.53 15.47
C GLN A 538 -83.51 8.72 14.87
N GLU A 539 -84.23 8.02 15.73
CA GLU A 539 -85.24 7.03 15.33
C GLU A 539 -86.63 7.65 15.29
N ASP A 540 -87.40 7.36 14.25
CA ASP A 540 -88.82 7.73 14.21
C ASP A 540 -89.71 6.47 14.29
N ILE A 541 -90.00 6.07 15.52
CA ILE A 541 -90.83 4.90 15.87
C ILE A 541 -92.29 5.32 16.14
N GLN A 542 -92.62 6.62 15.96
CA GLN A 542 -93.97 7.13 16.19
C GLN A 542 -94.91 6.67 15.07
N PHE A 543 -96.13 6.30 15.46
CA PHE A 543 -97.15 5.89 14.50
C PHE A 543 -97.55 7.08 13.63
N HIS A 544 -97.23 7.02 12.34
CA HIS A 544 -97.67 7.96 11.33
C HIS A 544 -98.66 7.27 10.40
N PHE A 545 -99.86 7.82 10.26
CA PHE A 545 -100.85 7.28 9.33
C PHE A 545 -100.39 7.52 7.88
N SER A 546 -100.40 6.50 7.03
CA SER A 546 -99.86 6.57 5.66
C SER A 546 -100.54 7.61 4.77
N LEU A 547 -101.81 7.92 5.07
CA LEU A 547 -102.65 8.94 4.42
C LEU A 547 -102.90 10.16 5.32
N GLY A 548 -102.05 10.39 6.33
CA GLY A 548 -102.08 11.59 7.14
C GLY A 548 -101.64 12.81 6.32
N TRP A 549 -102.30 13.95 6.51
CA TRP A 549 -102.02 15.19 5.76
C TRP A 549 -100.54 15.61 5.81
N THR A 550 -99.82 15.33 6.90
CA THR A 550 -98.38 15.63 7.05
C THR A 550 -97.47 14.74 6.18
N MET A 551 -97.82 13.46 5.99
CA MET A 551 -97.09 12.54 5.12
C MET A 551 -97.43 12.74 3.65
N LEU A 552 -98.69 13.06 3.33
CA LEU A 552 -99.15 13.32 1.97
C LEU A 552 -98.51 14.60 1.40
N VAL A 553 -98.34 15.63 2.23
CA VAL A 553 -97.57 16.84 1.92
C VAL A 553 -96.08 16.53 1.72
N ASN A 554 -95.47 15.69 2.57
CA ASN A 554 -94.07 15.29 2.40
C ASN A 554 -93.84 14.41 1.15
N ARG A 555 -94.85 13.62 0.73
CA ARG A 555 -94.78 12.75 -0.44
C ARG A 555 -95.03 13.48 -1.76
N PHE A 556 -95.82 14.57 -1.76
CA PHE A 556 -96.07 15.40 -2.96
C PHE A 556 -95.13 16.61 -3.09
N LEU A 557 -94.49 17.10 -2.01
CA LEU A 557 -93.54 18.22 -2.04
C LEU A 557 -92.06 17.83 -1.81
N GLY A 558 -91.75 16.54 -1.65
CA GLY A 558 -90.37 16.06 -1.54
C GLY A 558 -89.68 16.37 -0.20
N PRO A 559 -88.52 15.74 0.10
CA PRO A 559 -87.93 15.77 1.42
C PRO A 559 -87.14 17.06 1.67
N LYS A 560 -87.48 17.75 2.78
CA LYS A 560 -86.75 18.68 3.69
C LYS A 560 -85.61 19.62 3.21
N SER A 561 -84.97 19.46 2.04
CA SER A 561 -83.88 20.33 1.56
C SER A 561 -84.38 21.64 0.92
N THR A 562 -85.59 21.68 0.37
CA THR A 562 -86.15 22.88 -0.26
C THR A 562 -86.61 23.95 0.72
N ARG A 563 -86.82 23.62 2.00
CA ARG A 563 -87.09 24.62 3.07
C ARG A 563 -85.88 25.49 3.38
N ARG A 564 -84.66 25.00 3.10
CA ARG A 564 -83.42 25.76 3.26
C ARG A 564 -83.13 26.69 2.08
N ALA A 565 -83.69 26.42 0.90
CA ALA A 565 -83.51 27.27 -0.28
C ALA A 565 -84.46 28.50 -0.31
N LEU A 566 -85.48 28.54 0.56
CA LEU A 566 -86.43 29.66 0.68
C LEU A 566 -86.12 30.64 1.82
N MET A 567 -85.13 30.35 2.66
CA MET A 567 -84.58 31.27 3.67
C MET A 567 -83.17 31.68 3.23
N GLY A 568 -83.09 32.78 2.49
CA GLY A 568 -81.83 33.33 2.01
C GLY A 568 -81.00 34.02 3.11
N CYS A 569 -79.69 33.93 2.92
CA CYS A 569 -78.58 34.74 3.43
C CYS A 569 -77.94 34.41 4.80
N GLY A 570 -76.62 34.17 4.76
CA GLY A 570 -75.72 34.16 5.92
C GLY A 570 -74.42 33.39 5.69
N ASP A 571 -73.59 33.84 4.74
CA ASP A 571 -72.27 33.27 4.42
C ASP A 571 -71.19 33.89 5.34
N GLN A 572 -70.48 33.07 6.13
CA GLN A 572 -69.18 33.44 6.73
C GLN A 572 -68.31 32.20 6.90
N VAL A 573 -67.25 32.13 6.09
CA VAL A 573 -66.05 31.30 6.31
C VAL A 573 -64.96 32.18 6.93
N PRO A 574 -64.22 31.67 7.95
CA PRO A 574 -62.77 31.85 7.88
C PRO A 574 -61.94 30.58 8.18
N ARG A 575 -60.74 30.59 7.59
CA ARG A 575 -59.64 29.60 7.52
C ARG A 575 -59.12 29.03 8.85
N PRO A 576 -58.47 27.84 8.83
CA PRO A 576 -57.67 27.32 9.96
C PRO A 576 -56.14 27.46 9.77
N LEU A 577 -55.43 27.61 10.88
CA LEU A 577 -53.99 27.33 11.13
C LEU A 577 -53.78 27.35 12.67
N PRO A 578 -52.70 26.78 13.24
CA PRO A 578 -52.30 25.37 13.34
C PRO A 578 -52.35 24.84 14.79
N LEU A 579 -52.08 23.53 14.98
CA LEU A 579 -52.08 22.83 16.27
C LEU A 579 -50.87 23.16 17.18
N THR A 580 -51.12 23.30 18.49
CA THR A 580 -50.24 22.83 19.59
C THR A 580 -51.09 22.59 20.85
N PRO A 581 -50.80 21.58 21.70
CA PRO A 581 -51.77 21.03 22.64
C PRO A 581 -51.54 21.38 24.13
N ALA A 582 -52.61 21.16 24.90
CA ALA A 582 -52.67 20.79 26.32
C ALA A 582 -52.59 21.90 27.41
N ASN A 583 -53.72 22.09 28.13
CA ASN A 583 -53.79 21.74 29.56
C ASN A 583 -55.24 21.65 30.06
N PRO A 584 -55.58 20.70 30.96
CA PRO A 584 -56.93 20.54 31.52
C PRO A 584 -57.00 20.98 33.00
N SER A 585 -58.08 21.67 33.39
CA SER A 585 -58.57 21.67 34.78
C SER A 585 -60.02 22.18 34.87
N LEU A 586 -60.91 21.24 35.23
CA LEU A 586 -62.25 21.32 35.86
C LEU A 586 -62.46 22.46 36.90
N PRO A 587 -63.67 22.72 37.49
CA PRO A 587 -65.08 22.38 37.15
C PRO A 587 -66.05 23.62 37.36
N PRO A 588 -67.32 23.54 37.85
CA PRO A 588 -68.57 23.49 37.05
C PRO A 588 -69.70 24.51 37.42
N LEU A 589 -70.79 24.52 36.61
CA LEU A 589 -72.20 24.95 36.89
C LEU A 589 -72.51 26.46 37.12
N PRO A 590 -73.78 26.96 36.99
CA PRO A 590 -75.04 26.32 36.57
C PRO A 590 -75.89 27.11 35.51
N GLN A 591 -77.02 26.46 35.19
CA GLN A 591 -78.14 26.79 34.31
C GLN A 591 -78.86 28.13 34.56
N GLY A 592 -79.65 28.56 33.57
CA GLY A 592 -80.87 29.36 33.76
C GLY A 592 -81.14 30.28 32.56
N SER A 593 -81.99 29.89 31.61
CA SER A 593 -83.45 30.04 31.62
C SER A 593 -83.92 31.43 31.17
N LEU A 594 -85.08 31.46 30.50
CA LEU A 594 -85.89 32.60 30.06
C LEU A 594 -85.64 33.00 28.60
N THR A 595 -86.61 33.11 27.69
CA THR A 595 -88.07 33.22 27.82
C THR A 595 -88.79 32.58 26.63
N GLN A 596 -89.83 31.80 26.95
CA GLN A 596 -90.83 31.23 26.03
C GLN A 596 -91.89 32.27 25.61
N GLU A 597 -91.59 33.57 25.73
CA GLU A 597 -92.54 34.66 25.48
C GLU A 597 -92.28 35.45 24.20
N GLU A 598 -91.09 35.39 23.59
CA GLU A 598 -90.84 36.07 22.30
C GLU A 598 -91.25 35.25 21.07
N LEU A 599 -91.34 33.93 21.19
CA LEU A 599 -91.70 33.05 20.06
C LEU A 599 -93.22 32.98 19.81
N MET A 600 -94.03 33.30 20.82
CA MET A 600 -95.48 33.33 20.70
C MET A 600 -95.95 34.57 19.92
N VAL A 601 -95.24 35.70 20.01
CA VAL A 601 -95.56 36.93 19.27
C VAL A 601 -95.20 36.84 17.78
N SER A 602 -94.20 36.01 17.42
CA SER A 602 -93.83 35.75 16.03
C SER A 602 -94.74 34.72 15.33
N MET A 603 -95.26 33.72 16.06
CA MET A 603 -96.27 32.79 15.52
C MET A 603 -97.64 33.45 15.32
N VAL A 604 -98.03 34.40 16.19
CA VAL A 604 -99.31 35.11 16.08
C VAL A 604 -99.32 36.14 14.94
N THR A 605 -98.18 36.69 14.55
CA THR A 605 -98.07 37.59 13.38
C THR A 605 -98.00 36.84 12.05
N GLY A 606 -97.51 35.59 12.02
CA GLY A 606 -97.52 34.74 10.83
C GLY A 606 -98.89 34.15 10.46
N LEU A 607 -99.83 34.10 11.40
CA LEU A 607 -101.21 33.63 11.18
C LEU A 607 -102.21 34.76 10.89
N ALA A 608 -101.83 36.02 11.12
CA ALA A 608 -102.67 37.19 10.83
C ALA A 608 -102.58 37.70 9.37
N SER A 609 -101.68 37.14 8.54
CA SER A 609 -101.55 37.51 7.11
C SER A 609 -102.21 36.53 6.14
N LEU A 610 -102.84 35.45 6.64
CA LEU A 610 -103.62 34.49 5.85
C LEU A 610 -105.13 34.79 5.84
N THR A 611 -105.53 36.02 6.14
CA THR A 611 -106.90 36.51 5.91
C THR A 611 -107.00 37.16 4.53
N SER A 612 -107.04 36.34 3.47
CA SER A 612 -107.49 36.81 2.15
C SER A 612 -107.79 35.63 1.20
N ARG A 613 -109.08 35.45 0.90
CA ARG A 613 -109.64 34.84 -0.32
C ARG A 613 -109.51 33.34 -0.60
N THR A 614 -108.69 32.55 0.09
CA THR A 614 -108.62 31.07 -0.14
C THR A 614 -109.51 30.23 0.79
N SER A 615 -110.03 30.79 1.88
CA SER A 615 -110.93 30.08 2.82
C SER A 615 -112.37 29.92 2.32
N MET A 616 -112.84 30.74 1.37
CA MET A 616 -114.17 30.58 0.77
C MET A 616 -114.26 29.45 -0.27
N GLY A 617 -113.16 29.07 -0.92
CA GLY A 617 -113.16 27.98 -1.91
C GLY A 617 -113.41 26.59 -1.31
N ILE A 618 -112.92 26.35 -0.09
CA ILE A 618 -113.08 25.07 0.61
C ILE A 618 -114.51 24.90 1.13
N LEU A 619 -115.17 25.98 1.56
CA LEU A 619 -116.58 25.96 1.98
C LEU A 619 -117.54 25.78 0.79
N VAL A 620 -117.23 26.36 -0.38
CA VAL A 620 -118.07 26.22 -1.57
C VAL A 620 -117.90 24.85 -2.22
N VAL A 621 -116.67 24.33 -2.35
CA VAL A 621 -116.44 22.96 -2.87
C VAL A 621 -116.99 21.91 -1.90
N GLY A 622 -116.82 22.11 -0.59
CA GLY A 622 -117.42 21.27 0.45
C GLY A 622 -118.95 21.26 0.38
N GLY A 623 -119.59 22.43 0.16
CA GLY A 623 -121.05 22.56 0.03
C GLY A 623 -121.62 21.96 -1.26
N VAL A 624 -120.91 22.06 -2.39
CA VAL A 624 -121.34 21.49 -3.68
C VAL A 624 -121.22 19.96 -3.67
N VAL A 625 -120.15 19.41 -3.09
CA VAL A 625 -119.98 17.96 -2.92
C VAL A 625 -121.03 17.40 -1.94
N TRP A 626 -121.37 18.14 -0.88
CA TRP A 626 -122.42 17.78 0.07
C TRP A 626 -123.80 17.66 -0.58
N LYS A 627 -124.11 18.53 -1.57
CA LYS A 627 -125.41 18.55 -2.26
C LYS A 627 -125.50 17.57 -3.43
N ALA A 628 -124.38 17.27 -4.10
CA ALA A 628 -124.38 16.41 -5.29
C ALA A 628 -124.23 14.90 -4.99
N VAL A 629 -123.55 14.55 -3.88
CA VAL A 629 -123.07 13.17 -3.65
C VAL A 629 -123.86 12.44 -2.54
N GLY A 630 -124.65 13.18 -1.75
CA GLY A 630 -125.44 12.64 -0.64
C GLY A 630 -124.56 12.22 0.55
N TRP A 631 -125.07 12.43 1.77
CA TRP A 631 -124.34 12.17 3.01
C TRP A 631 -123.80 10.73 3.14
N ARG A 632 -124.41 9.77 2.43
CA ARG A 632 -124.01 8.36 2.43
C ARG A 632 -122.60 8.13 1.89
N LEU A 633 -122.18 8.81 0.82
CA LEU A 633 -120.86 8.61 0.21
C LEU A 633 -119.73 9.29 1.00
N ILE A 634 -120.02 10.43 1.65
CA ILE A 634 -119.09 11.11 2.56
C ILE A 634 -118.92 10.28 3.85
N ALA A 635 -120.01 9.72 4.38
CA ALA A 635 -119.93 8.79 5.51
C ALA A 635 -119.17 7.50 5.15
N LEU A 636 -119.32 6.99 3.93
CA LEU A 636 -118.61 5.80 3.44
C LEU A 636 -117.12 6.08 3.24
N SER A 637 -116.73 7.27 2.76
CA SER A 637 -115.32 7.65 2.61
C SER A 637 -114.64 7.96 3.95
N PHE A 638 -115.30 8.65 4.89
CA PHE A 638 -114.83 8.80 6.26
C PHE A 638 -114.76 7.46 7.00
N GLY A 639 -115.73 6.57 6.76
CA GLY A 639 -115.74 5.21 7.29
C GLY A 639 -114.58 4.37 6.76
N LEU A 640 -114.28 4.43 5.45
CA LEU A 640 -113.16 3.73 4.82
C LEU A 640 -111.80 4.29 5.30
N TYR A 641 -111.68 5.61 5.44
CA TYR A 641 -110.49 6.28 5.99
C TYR A 641 -110.25 5.90 7.47
N GLY A 642 -111.31 5.88 8.27
CA GLY A 642 -111.26 5.40 9.66
C GLY A 642 -110.90 3.92 9.77
N LEU A 643 -111.44 3.07 8.89
CA LEU A 643 -111.10 1.65 8.81
C LEU A 643 -109.64 1.42 8.45
N LEU A 644 -109.10 2.19 7.50
CA LEU A 644 -107.68 2.17 7.15
C LEU A 644 -106.79 2.66 8.31
N TYR A 645 -107.19 3.73 9.02
CA TYR A 645 -106.47 4.23 10.19
C TYR A 645 -106.41 3.18 11.31
N VAL A 646 -107.54 2.53 11.61
CA VAL A 646 -107.62 1.48 12.61
C VAL A 646 -106.85 0.23 12.15
N TYR A 647 -106.93 -0.13 10.87
CA TYR A 647 -106.16 -1.23 10.30
C TYR A 647 -104.65 -1.00 10.40
N GLU A 648 -104.16 0.19 10.04
CA GLU A 648 -102.75 0.55 10.19
C GLU A 648 -102.32 0.62 11.65
N ARG A 649 -103.18 1.12 12.55
CA ARG A 649 -102.87 1.22 13.99
C ARG A 649 -102.85 -0.14 14.69
N LEU A 650 -103.72 -1.07 14.29
CA LEU A 650 -103.73 -2.45 14.80
C LEU A 650 -102.57 -3.27 14.25
N THR A 651 -102.14 -3.01 13.01
CA THR A 651 -100.97 -3.67 12.41
C THR A 651 -99.63 -3.11 12.90
N TRP A 652 -99.62 -1.95 13.56
CA TRP A 652 -98.45 -1.30 14.18
C TRP A 652 -98.01 -1.97 15.52
N THR A 653 -97.63 -3.25 15.43
CA THR A 653 -97.11 -4.07 16.55
C THR A 653 -95.63 -3.78 16.85
N THR A 654 -95.09 -4.29 17.95
CA THR A 654 -93.66 -4.20 18.29
C THR A 654 -92.75 -4.72 17.16
N LYS A 655 -93.18 -5.79 16.46
CA LYS A 655 -92.50 -6.32 15.27
C LYS A 655 -92.55 -5.39 14.06
N ALA A 656 -93.64 -4.62 13.88
CA ALA A 656 -93.72 -3.63 12.81
C ALA A 656 -92.82 -2.42 13.08
N LYS A 657 -92.71 -2.00 14.35
CA LYS A 657 -91.78 -0.96 14.81
C LYS A 657 -90.32 -1.35 14.62
N GLU A 658 -89.97 -2.59 14.94
CA GLU A 658 -88.63 -3.14 14.71
C GLU A 658 -88.28 -3.13 13.21
N ARG A 659 -89.20 -3.54 12.32
CA ARG A 659 -88.97 -3.50 10.87
C ARG A 659 -88.80 -2.07 10.34
N ALA A 660 -89.57 -1.12 10.86
CA ALA A 660 -89.44 0.30 10.48
C ALA A 660 -88.09 0.87 10.96
N PHE A 661 -87.68 0.55 12.19
CA PHE A 661 -86.36 0.90 12.74
C PHE A 661 -85.23 0.31 11.89
N LYS A 662 -85.27 -1.00 11.61
CA LYS A 662 -84.25 -1.69 10.80
C LYS A 662 -84.14 -1.07 9.40
N ARG A 663 -85.25 -0.72 8.76
CA ARG A 663 -85.24 -0.03 7.45
C ARG A 663 -84.62 1.37 7.50
N GLN A 664 -85.02 2.19 8.47
CA GLN A 664 -84.46 3.53 8.68
C GLN A 664 -82.95 3.45 8.99
N PHE A 665 -82.54 2.47 9.79
CA PHE A 665 -81.15 2.23 10.12
C PHE A 665 -80.34 1.79 8.88
N VAL A 666 -80.86 0.87 8.05
CA VAL A 666 -80.19 0.43 6.82
C VAL A 666 -80.01 1.59 5.84
N GLU A 667 -81.04 2.43 5.64
CA GLU A 667 -80.93 3.60 4.76
C GLU A 667 -79.87 4.59 5.27
N TYR A 668 -79.90 4.90 6.57
CA TYR A 668 -78.94 5.82 7.20
C TYR A 668 -77.51 5.28 7.21
N ALA A 669 -77.33 4.02 7.62
CA ALA A 669 -76.03 3.36 7.67
C ALA A 669 -75.45 3.17 6.27
N SER A 670 -76.28 2.87 5.26
CA SER A 670 -75.82 2.76 3.86
C SER A 670 -75.28 4.10 3.33
N GLU A 671 -75.98 5.21 3.58
CA GLU A 671 -75.52 6.55 3.17
C GLU A 671 -74.20 6.94 3.87
N LYS A 672 -74.08 6.65 5.18
CA LYS A 672 -72.86 6.96 5.94
C LYS A 672 -71.69 6.05 5.60
N LEU A 673 -71.92 4.75 5.47
CA LEU A 673 -70.89 3.78 5.08
C LEU A 673 -70.37 4.07 3.66
N GLN A 674 -71.22 4.55 2.74
CA GLN A 674 -70.78 4.96 1.39
C GLN A 674 -69.74 6.08 1.40
N LEU A 675 -69.82 7.01 2.37
CA LEU A 675 -68.86 8.12 2.48
C LEU A 675 -67.46 7.66 2.91
N ILE A 676 -67.34 6.50 3.57
CA ILE A 676 -66.07 5.97 4.05
C ILE A 676 -65.50 4.85 3.17
N VAL A 677 -66.16 4.47 2.08
CA VAL A 677 -65.69 3.41 1.17
C VAL A 677 -64.31 3.72 0.61
N SER A 678 -64.13 4.93 0.06
CA SER A 678 -62.84 5.37 -0.48
C SER A 678 -61.77 5.51 0.61
N TYR A 679 -62.16 5.98 1.80
CA TYR A 679 -61.26 6.09 2.94
C TYR A 679 -60.76 4.71 3.42
N THR A 680 -61.67 3.73 3.52
CA THR A 680 -61.34 2.36 3.94
C THR A 680 -60.48 1.64 2.89
N GLY A 681 -60.80 1.83 1.60
CA GLY A 681 -59.99 1.33 0.49
C GLY A 681 -58.58 1.91 0.48
N SER A 682 -58.46 3.23 0.65
CA SER A 682 -57.16 3.93 0.71
C SER A 682 -56.34 3.52 1.94
N ASN A 683 -56.96 3.37 3.12
CA ASN A 683 -56.25 2.88 4.33
C ASN A 683 -55.73 1.45 4.15
N CYS A 684 -56.54 0.55 3.58
CA CYS A 684 -56.12 -0.83 3.28
C CYS A 684 -54.97 -0.86 2.28
N SER A 685 -55.05 -0.02 1.24
CA SER A 685 -53.99 0.16 0.25
C SER A 685 -52.70 0.66 0.91
N HIS A 686 -52.77 1.66 1.78
CA HIS A 686 -51.61 2.15 2.54
C HIS A 686 -50.97 1.08 3.43
N GLN A 687 -51.75 0.21 4.09
CA GLN A 687 -51.20 -0.91 4.86
C GLN A 687 -50.41 -1.87 3.96
N VAL A 688 -50.96 -2.26 2.80
CA VAL A 688 -50.27 -3.12 1.82
C VAL A 688 -49.02 -2.43 1.26
N GLN A 689 -49.09 -1.12 1.01
CA GLN A 689 -47.96 -0.33 0.55
C GLN A 689 -46.80 -0.34 1.55
N GLN A 690 -47.10 -0.15 2.84
CA GLN A 690 -46.10 -0.13 3.90
C GLN A 690 -45.41 -1.48 4.05
N GLU A 691 -46.15 -2.59 3.98
CA GLU A 691 -45.58 -3.93 4.04
C GLU A 691 -44.67 -4.23 2.84
N LEU A 692 -45.15 -3.98 1.61
CA LEU A 692 -44.34 -4.21 0.41
C LEU A 692 -43.11 -3.30 0.38
N ALA A 693 -43.26 -2.02 0.69
CA ALA A 693 -42.14 -1.08 0.75
C ALA A 693 -41.15 -1.45 1.87
N GLY A 694 -41.65 -1.95 3.02
CA GLY A 694 -40.82 -2.44 4.12
C GLY A 694 -39.98 -3.65 3.73
N THR A 695 -40.59 -4.66 3.10
CA THR A 695 -39.86 -5.84 2.60
C THR A 695 -38.85 -5.48 1.52
N PHE A 696 -39.20 -4.60 0.59
CA PHE A 696 -38.30 -4.10 -0.44
C PHE A 696 -37.09 -3.35 0.16
N ALA A 697 -37.32 -2.48 1.15
CA ALA A 697 -36.25 -1.75 1.83
C ALA A 697 -35.28 -2.68 2.57
N GLN A 698 -35.79 -3.73 3.23
CA GLN A 698 -34.94 -4.74 3.88
C GLN A 698 -34.08 -5.52 2.88
N LEU A 699 -34.63 -5.86 1.71
CA LEU A 699 -33.87 -6.54 0.66
C LEU A 699 -32.80 -5.62 0.05
N CYS A 700 -33.13 -4.35 -0.21
CA CYS A 700 -32.14 -3.36 -0.66
C CYS A 700 -30.99 -3.22 0.34
N GLN A 701 -31.29 -3.16 1.64
CA GLN A 701 -30.26 -3.07 2.68
C GLN A 701 -29.27 -4.24 2.62
N GLN A 702 -29.71 -5.46 2.31
CA GLN A 702 -28.82 -6.62 2.16
C GLN A 702 -27.92 -6.52 0.93
N VAL A 703 -28.44 -5.97 -0.18
CA VAL A 703 -27.63 -5.72 -1.38
C VAL A 703 -26.64 -4.58 -1.12
N ASP A 704 -27.03 -3.54 -0.38
CA ASP A 704 -26.14 -2.44 0.00
C ASP A 704 -24.99 -2.91 0.90
N VAL A 705 -25.21 -3.87 1.80
CA VAL A 705 -24.13 -4.50 2.58
C VAL A 705 -23.15 -5.22 1.64
N THR A 706 -23.66 -5.98 0.68
CA THR A 706 -22.82 -6.66 -0.32
C THR A 706 -22.02 -5.67 -1.17
N ARG A 707 -22.65 -4.56 -1.57
CA ARG A 707 -22.01 -3.45 -2.29
C ARG A 707 -20.87 -2.85 -1.48
N ALA A 708 -21.11 -2.54 -0.20
CA ALA A 708 -20.10 -1.99 0.69
C ALA A 708 -18.92 -2.95 0.92
N GLU A 709 -19.18 -4.26 0.99
CA GLU A 709 -18.13 -5.29 1.05
C GLU A 709 -17.27 -5.29 -0.21
N LEU A 710 -17.87 -5.25 -1.40
CA LEU A 710 -17.13 -5.16 -2.68
C LEU A 710 -16.32 -3.86 -2.79
N GLU A 711 -16.88 -2.72 -2.39
CA GLU A 711 -16.17 -1.43 -2.37
C GLU A 711 -14.96 -1.49 -1.42
N LYS A 712 -15.09 -2.15 -0.28
CA LYS A 712 -13.99 -2.39 0.67
C LYS A 712 -12.92 -3.32 0.08
N GLU A 713 -13.30 -4.40 -0.60
CA GLU A 713 -12.37 -5.30 -1.31
C GLU A 713 -11.58 -4.53 -2.38
N ILE A 714 -12.26 -3.70 -3.18
CA ILE A 714 -11.62 -2.83 -4.19
C ILE A 714 -10.65 -1.84 -3.54
N GLY A 715 -11.03 -1.24 -2.41
CA GLY A 715 -10.15 -0.36 -1.63
C GLY A 715 -8.88 -1.07 -1.15
N ALA A 716 -9.01 -2.31 -0.64
CA ALA A 716 -7.88 -3.11 -0.20
C ALA A 716 -6.97 -3.51 -1.37
N LEU A 717 -7.53 -3.87 -2.53
CA LEU A 717 -6.76 -4.16 -3.75
C LEU A 717 -5.99 -2.92 -4.24
N ASN A 718 -6.60 -1.74 -4.22
CA ASN A 718 -5.93 -0.48 -4.56
C ASN A 718 -4.72 -0.20 -3.67
N GLN A 719 -4.86 -0.38 -2.35
CA GLN A 719 -3.75 -0.20 -1.41
C GLN A 719 -2.61 -1.19 -1.71
N LYS A 720 -2.93 -2.46 -1.98
CA LYS A 720 -1.93 -3.46 -2.38
C LYS A 720 -1.21 -3.07 -3.67
N ILE A 721 -1.94 -2.58 -4.68
CA ILE A 721 -1.35 -2.13 -5.96
C ILE A 721 -0.38 -0.96 -5.73
N GLU A 722 -0.75 0.02 -4.90
CA GLU A 722 0.12 1.16 -4.58
C GLU A 722 1.43 0.71 -3.90
N VAL A 723 1.32 -0.20 -2.92
CA VAL A 723 2.50 -0.78 -2.26
C VAL A 723 3.38 -1.52 -3.27
N LEU A 724 2.79 -2.33 -4.16
CA LEU A 724 3.52 -3.06 -5.21
C LEU A 724 4.20 -2.11 -6.21
N ASP A 725 3.58 -1.00 -6.59
CA ASP A 725 4.17 0.04 -7.45
C ASP A 725 5.40 0.67 -6.78
N THR A 726 5.31 1.02 -5.50
CA THR A 726 6.45 1.59 -4.76
C THR A 726 7.60 0.59 -4.67
N LEU A 727 7.31 -0.67 -4.36
CA LEU A 727 8.28 -1.76 -4.29
C LEU A 727 8.95 -1.98 -5.66
N GLN A 728 8.17 -2.03 -6.73
CA GLN A 728 8.67 -2.20 -8.08
C GLN A 728 9.60 -1.05 -8.50
N SER A 729 9.25 0.20 -8.15
CA SER A 729 10.07 1.37 -8.43
C SER A 729 11.42 1.33 -7.69
N LYS A 730 11.41 0.94 -6.41
CA LYS A 730 12.62 0.77 -5.58
C LYS A 730 13.51 -0.36 -6.10
N ALA A 731 12.92 -1.52 -6.43
CA ALA A 731 13.65 -2.65 -7.00
C ALA A 731 14.35 -2.27 -8.32
N LYS A 732 13.65 -1.52 -9.19
CA LYS A 732 14.22 -1.01 -10.44
C LYS A 732 15.39 -0.03 -10.20
N LEU A 733 15.27 0.83 -9.20
CA LEU A 733 16.35 1.76 -8.82
C LEU A 733 17.59 1.03 -8.32
N LEU A 734 17.41 0.03 -7.45
CA LEU A 734 18.50 -0.80 -6.94
C LEU A 734 19.15 -1.64 -8.06
N ARG A 735 18.37 -2.16 -8.99
CA ARG A 735 18.89 -2.83 -10.19
C ARG A 735 19.76 -1.91 -11.03
N ASN A 736 19.31 -0.67 -11.27
CA ASN A 736 20.08 0.30 -12.04
C ASN A 736 21.39 0.70 -11.33
N LYS A 737 21.37 0.80 -9.99
CA LYS A 737 22.58 1.03 -9.18
C LYS A 737 23.61 -0.11 -9.36
N ALA A 738 23.17 -1.37 -9.39
CA ALA A 738 24.06 -2.50 -9.68
C ALA A 738 24.68 -2.40 -11.07
N GLY A 739 23.88 -2.06 -12.10
CA GLY A 739 24.40 -1.86 -13.46
C GLY A 739 25.42 -0.72 -13.56
N TRP A 740 25.24 0.35 -12.78
CA TRP A 740 26.23 1.43 -12.68
C TRP A 740 27.53 0.96 -12.01
N LEU A 741 27.45 0.21 -10.91
CA LEU A 741 28.62 -0.38 -10.22
C LEU A 741 29.39 -1.35 -11.12
N ASP A 742 28.69 -2.17 -11.89
CA ASP A 742 29.34 -3.05 -12.88
C ASP A 742 30.09 -2.22 -13.94
N SER A 743 29.50 -1.12 -14.40
CA SER A 743 30.19 -0.21 -15.33
C SER A 743 31.45 0.41 -14.73
N GLU A 744 31.43 0.80 -13.45
CA GLU A 744 32.60 1.34 -12.74
C GLU A 744 33.69 0.27 -12.56
N LEU A 745 33.30 -0.97 -12.22
CA LEU A 745 34.24 -2.10 -12.14
C LEU A 745 34.83 -2.44 -13.51
N ASN A 746 34.06 -2.35 -14.59
CA ASN A 746 34.54 -2.52 -15.96
C ASN A 746 35.48 -1.39 -16.38
N MET A 747 35.17 -0.13 -16.05
CA MET A 747 36.07 1.00 -16.28
C MET A 747 37.39 0.82 -15.51
N PHE A 748 37.34 0.38 -14.25
CA PHE A 748 38.54 0.07 -13.47
C PHE A 748 39.37 -1.03 -14.15
N THR A 749 38.71 -2.09 -14.63
CA THR A 749 39.36 -3.20 -15.35
C THR A 749 40.12 -2.68 -16.58
N ASN A 750 39.45 -1.91 -17.42
CA ASN A 750 40.03 -1.40 -18.67
C ASN A 750 41.15 -0.38 -18.42
N GLN A 751 41.01 0.45 -17.39
CA GLN A 751 41.96 1.52 -17.08
C GLN A 751 43.22 1.01 -16.37
N TYR A 752 43.11 0.02 -15.48
CA TYR A 752 44.20 -0.38 -14.59
C TYR A 752 44.67 -1.83 -14.78
N LEU A 753 43.83 -2.74 -15.30
CA LEU A 753 44.17 -4.16 -15.45
C LEU A 753 44.49 -4.56 -16.90
N GLU A 754 43.88 -3.93 -17.89
CA GLU A 754 44.07 -4.26 -19.32
C GLU A 754 45.18 -3.48 -20.04
N GLN A 755 45.82 -2.49 -19.41
CA GLN A 755 46.88 -1.67 -20.02
C GLN A 755 48.17 -2.43 -20.39
N SER A 756 48.22 -3.76 -20.22
CA SER A 756 49.39 -4.60 -20.51
C SER A 756 49.26 -5.41 -21.81
N ARG A 757 48.89 -4.77 -22.93
CA ARG A 757 49.06 -5.38 -24.27
C ARG A 757 49.90 -4.52 -25.18
#